data_AF-A0A5P9X1B6-F1
#
_entry.id   AF-A0A5P9X1B6-F1
#
_cell.length_a   1.000
_cell.length_b   1.000
_cell.length_c   1.000
_cell.angle_alpha   90.00
_cell.angle_beta   90.00
_cell.angle_gamma   90.00
#
_symmetry.space_group_name_H-M   'P 1'
#
loop_
_entity.id
_entity.type
_entity.pdbx_description
1 polymer ?
#
loop_
_entity_poly.entity_id
_entity_poly.type
_entity_poly.pdbx_seq_one_letter_code
_entity_poly.pdbx_strand_id
1 'polypeptide(L)'
;MSDLSRRGVLGALAGGTALSLLPPSLHRAMAAPMPRGGLGAIEHVIVLMQENRSFDHYFGTLRGVRGFGDRTPLRLPSGSDVFAQPRTGGGAVLPFSARRAAVDAGRPESDIQYLGALAHGFRDANQARANGWWNDWVAAKTQSTMAFYDRHDIPLQYELADRFTLCDSYFCSVYGSTNPNRNYLWTGTTGHEPDGSGRAVTNAAYDHQHAGYTWTTYPERLEAAGVSWQIYQEWDNFTDNAVEYFRPWKEIGRKILSRVSGRYSTTEQFYDSLLRKSPEQRAAELAEFQKGVDALTAAERRLFLRGAHRSEPDSLVRRIRSDIAGGTLPQVSWIVPTAALSEHPSSSTPAGSANLVYDLLDAVASDPATWAKTVLFVNFDENDGYFDHVPAPTAPRPSSGNDDDWYDGSPVGPGPRVPMTVVSPWTVGGFVSSEAFDHTSVIRFLERWTGVREPNISAWRRSVFGDLTSAFDFHRGHRQPEVAQPGPVPAPVGRWTPEPPKEQSLPRQEPGTRRTRPLPYRLSLRPDVTRDGVRLRLGNDGSTGAWFTAYPVDATAPHTWTVPARGRAGHTVGHGEDGYDVQVHGPGWSRWELRGTGVGAEAWLVGHPAVGLMRIVCSNPSAATRRLLVGESAHARRHGDQVHALTLRPGASRTVWLRPADHGWYDIAVVDRDDPAFLRRMTGVLAHDGSGVTDPATATPPALDAAVTLPEPLPALDTPFVQGSPTEVVATLRNLSHDRLHGLEAALVVPSGWRAERAGRVPERLAAGASADVRFTVTPSDAATSGRLLVAAHARGGGLLRRADAHLRVEVAPAVTVALTGPSSSPGTDGAVLSPGVPGTVRAVVTNAGDTPLTGLRATPTLPEGWRATPRGAVATSVPARSETTLLWDVVAPAAAARVSATLRTTVGADRGGARTEVSASLPVMTGPVMTGHLLAEDFESVAPGLAPAAELSRPGLLGWTGTAPEGWTVTNAPDMPRGTRELQGWTFMSKQFWCPAGQNRPGFTRSLGIVAVADADDWDDTGGPSARGRFDSTLAGPAVGIPPGTSDLHLAFDSHYRQESPQEAEVAVAFDTGERARLLHYSSAASGNTNEGRDQENRLVRLSCPVPAGAASARVLFRLFNAGNNWYWAIDNVRLGTAPVTDR
;
A
#
# COMPACT_ATOMS: atom_id res chain seq x y z
N MET A 1 15.32 44.37 21.11
CA MET A 1 13.90 44.74 21.26
C MET A 1 13.09 43.47 21.05
N SER A 2 12.68 42.89 22.17
CA SER A 2 12.07 41.57 22.34
C SER A 2 10.68 41.75 22.98
N ASP A 3 9.81 40.75 22.80
CA ASP A 3 8.46 40.57 23.41
C ASP A 3 7.19 41.09 22.73
N LEU A 4 7.27 41.86 21.63
CA LEU A 4 6.04 42.30 20.92
C LEU A 4 5.57 41.37 19.78
N SER A 5 6.39 40.45 19.24
CA SER A 5 6.00 39.60 18.10
C SER A 5 5.40 38.23 18.48
N ARG A 6 5.78 37.63 19.61
CA ARG A 6 5.34 36.25 19.97
C ARG A 6 4.01 36.16 20.72
N ARG A 7 3.54 37.22 21.40
CA ARG A 7 2.30 37.20 22.22
C ARG A 7 1.19 38.17 21.76
N GLY A 8 1.49 39.13 20.88
CA GLY A 8 0.56 40.22 20.55
C GLY A 8 -0.55 39.88 19.55
N VAL A 9 -0.37 38.87 18.68
CA VAL A 9 -1.28 38.65 17.55
C VAL A 9 -2.36 37.57 17.82
N LEU A 10 -2.17 36.71 18.83
CA LEU A 10 -3.14 35.64 19.16
C LEU A 10 -3.97 35.89 20.43
N GLY A 11 -3.66 36.92 21.22
CA GLY A 11 -4.37 37.24 22.48
C GLY A 11 -5.55 38.22 22.36
N ALA A 12 -5.80 38.82 21.19
CA ALA A 12 -6.77 39.91 21.01
C ALA A 12 -7.95 39.56 20.06
N LEU A 13 -8.39 38.30 20.04
CA LEU A 13 -9.47 37.80 19.16
C LEU A 13 -10.83 37.62 19.86
N ALA A 14 -11.15 38.48 20.84
CA ALA A 14 -12.43 38.42 21.56
C ALA A 14 -13.54 39.36 21.00
N GLY A 15 -13.40 39.90 19.78
CA GLY A 15 -14.40 40.80 19.19
C GLY A 15 -14.55 40.59 17.69
N GLY A 16 -15.72 40.09 17.25
CA GLY A 16 -16.00 39.73 15.86
C GLY A 16 -15.87 40.89 14.87
N THR A 17 -14.76 40.92 14.13
CA THR A 17 -14.59 41.54 12.81
C THR A 17 -13.49 40.80 12.02
N ALA A 18 -13.63 40.67 10.70
CA ALA A 18 -12.72 39.97 9.78
C ALA A 18 -11.32 40.58 9.71
N LEU A 19 -10.34 39.98 10.38
CA LEU A 19 -8.91 40.28 10.24
C LEU A 19 -8.22 39.11 9.49
N SER A 20 -7.44 39.44 8.44
CA SER A 20 -6.65 38.50 7.65
C SER A 20 -5.41 38.00 8.42
N LEU A 21 -4.90 36.81 8.07
CA LEU A 21 -3.68 36.21 8.64
C LEU A 21 -2.40 36.61 7.92
N LEU A 22 -2.50 37.28 6.77
CA LEU A 22 -1.33 37.81 6.08
C LEU A 22 -0.77 39.02 6.85
N PRO A 23 0.56 39.24 6.81
CA PRO A 23 1.16 40.39 7.46
C PRO A 23 0.55 41.73 7.01
N PRO A 24 0.33 42.71 7.91
CA PRO A 24 -0.16 44.04 7.55
C PRO A 24 0.71 44.76 6.49
N SER A 25 2.02 44.50 6.51
CA SER A 25 2.97 44.98 5.51
C SER A 25 2.63 44.45 4.11
N LEU A 26 2.31 43.16 4.00
CA LEU A 26 1.91 42.52 2.75
C LEU A 26 0.59 43.07 2.21
N HIS A 27 -0.42 43.29 3.07
CA HIS A 27 -1.66 43.96 2.66
C HIS A 27 -1.41 45.33 2.05
N ARG A 28 -0.57 46.14 2.73
CA ARG A 28 -0.20 47.48 2.24
C ARG A 28 0.53 47.40 0.91
N ALA A 29 1.47 46.46 0.77
CA ALA A 29 2.26 46.29 -0.44
C ALA A 29 1.41 45.76 -1.62
N MET A 30 0.45 44.86 -1.36
CA MET A 30 -0.51 44.35 -2.36
C MET A 30 -1.56 45.39 -2.77
N ALA A 31 -1.79 46.44 -1.97
CA ALA A 31 -2.68 47.54 -2.34
C ALA A 31 -2.02 48.51 -3.34
N ALA A 32 -0.69 48.48 -3.47
CA ALA A 32 0.02 49.27 -4.46
C ALA A 32 -0.23 48.73 -5.89
N PRO A 33 -0.14 49.60 -6.93
CA PRO A 33 -0.28 49.14 -8.31
C PRO A 33 0.76 48.07 -8.67
N MET A 34 0.30 47.01 -9.34
CA MET A 34 1.17 45.94 -9.82
C MET A 34 2.22 46.48 -10.83
N PRO A 35 3.52 46.19 -10.64
CA PRO A 35 4.59 46.66 -11.54
C PRO A 35 4.53 45.99 -12.92
N ARG A 36 4.70 46.74 -14.01
CA ARG A 36 4.69 46.18 -15.38
C ARG A 36 6.11 45.90 -15.86
N GLY A 37 6.30 44.91 -16.74
CA GLY A 37 7.59 44.73 -17.43
C GLY A 37 8.01 43.30 -17.79
N GLY A 38 7.16 42.28 -17.55
CA GLY A 38 7.54 40.89 -17.81
C GLY A 38 8.61 40.37 -16.82
N LEU A 39 9.32 39.32 -17.19
CA LEU A 39 10.38 38.72 -16.36
C LEU A 39 11.51 39.70 -15.99
N GLY A 40 11.79 40.69 -16.84
CA GLY A 40 12.83 41.70 -16.59
C GLY A 40 12.49 42.68 -15.46
N ALA A 41 11.24 42.69 -14.97
CA ALA A 41 10.85 43.49 -13.81
C ALA A 41 11.22 42.84 -12.47
N ILE A 42 11.66 41.58 -12.49
CA ILE A 42 12.09 40.83 -11.31
C ILE A 42 13.56 41.18 -11.01
N GLU A 43 13.85 41.58 -9.78
CA GLU A 43 15.22 41.77 -9.28
C GLU A 43 15.62 40.67 -8.27
N HIS A 44 14.65 40.07 -7.57
CA HIS A 44 14.91 39.06 -6.54
C HIS A 44 13.98 37.84 -6.67
N VAL A 45 14.56 36.64 -6.60
CA VAL A 45 13.86 35.37 -6.47
C VAL A 45 14.27 34.72 -5.15
N ILE A 46 13.29 34.48 -4.28
CA ILE A 46 13.43 33.81 -3.00
C ILE A 46 12.80 32.42 -3.11
N VAL A 47 13.52 31.38 -2.69
CA VAL A 47 13.06 29.99 -2.70
C VAL A 47 13.04 29.47 -1.26
N LEU A 48 11.86 29.10 -0.77
CA LEU A 48 11.67 28.37 0.48
C LEU A 48 11.10 27.00 0.17
N MET A 49 11.85 25.96 0.51
CA MET A 49 11.41 24.56 0.40
C MET A 49 11.22 23.96 1.80
N GLN A 50 9.96 23.70 2.13
CA GLN A 50 9.52 23.05 3.36
C GLN A 50 9.50 21.51 3.22
N GLU A 51 9.16 20.83 4.30
CA GLU A 51 9.08 19.38 4.49
C GLU A 51 7.75 19.02 5.17
N ASN A 52 7.15 17.86 4.99
CA ASN A 52 6.95 17.20 3.71
C ASN A 52 5.45 16.90 3.63
N ARG A 53 4.77 17.35 2.58
CA ARG A 53 3.30 17.34 2.51
C ARG A 53 2.86 17.00 1.10
N SER A 54 1.91 16.08 0.96
CA SER A 54 1.23 15.89 -0.33
C SER A 54 0.26 17.04 -0.62
N PHE A 55 -0.05 17.26 -1.89
CA PHE A 55 -1.01 18.28 -2.28
C PHE A 55 -2.40 17.98 -1.71
N ASP A 56 -2.92 16.76 -1.85
CA ASP A 56 -4.24 16.42 -1.31
C ASP A 56 -4.32 16.46 0.22
N HIS A 57 -3.23 16.13 0.92
CA HIS A 57 -3.17 16.26 2.37
C HIS A 57 -3.37 17.71 2.83
N TYR A 58 -2.90 18.69 2.07
CA TYR A 58 -3.08 20.11 2.35
C TYR A 58 -4.37 20.68 1.75
N PHE A 59 -4.56 20.49 0.46
CA PHE A 59 -5.51 21.25 -0.35
C PHE A 59 -6.55 20.36 -1.04
N GLY A 60 -6.63 19.07 -0.71
CA GLY A 60 -7.63 18.17 -1.30
C GLY A 60 -9.07 18.64 -1.08
N THR A 61 -9.35 19.38 0.00
CA THR A 61 -10.66 19.98 0.28
C THR A 61 -10.82 21.43 -0.23
N LEU A 62 -9.77 22.08 -0.72
CA LEU A 62 -9.82 23.47 -1.15
C LEU A 62 -10.69 23.64 -2.42
N ARG A 63 -11.54 24.67 -2.49
CA ARG A 63 -12.40 24.86 -3.68
C ARG A 63 -11.59 25.14 -4.95
N GLY A 64 -12.04 24.60 -6.08
CA GLY A 64 -11.44 24.89 -7.39
C GLY A 64 -10.00 24.42 -7.53
N VAL A 65 -9.64 23.27 -6.98
CA VAL A 65 -8.41 22.55 -7.32
C VAL A 65 -8.75 21.12 -7.72
N ARG A 66 -7.82 20.42 -8.36
CA ARG A 66 -7.96 18.97 -8.56
C ARG A 66 -7.70 18.24 -7.25
N GLY A 67 -8.75 18.08 -6.44
CA GLY A 67 -8.71 17.48 -5.10
C GLY A 67 -9.77 16.38 -4.92
N PHE A 68 -10.32 16.23 -3.72
CA PHE A 68 -11.26 15.15 -3.37
C PHE A 68 -12.60 15.20 -4.11
N GLY A 69 -12.92 16.31 -4.77
CA GLY A 69 -14.08 16.47 -5.66
C GLY A 69 -13.79 16.18 -7.14
N ASP A 70 -12.62 15.63 -7.50
CA ASP A 70 -12.36 15.15 -8.87
C ASP A 70 -13.43 14.12 -9.25
N ARG A 71 -14.13 14.37 -10.36
CA ARG A 71 -15.20 13.52 -10.90
C ARG A 71 -14.70 12.42 -11.82
N THR A 72 -13.42 12.46 -12.14
CA THR A 72 -12.73 11.53 -13.05
C THR A 72 -11.48 10.94 -12.39
N PRO A 73 -11.55 10.49 -11.12
CA PRO A 73 -10.42 9.84 -10.49
C PRO A 73 -10.06 8.57 -11.27
N LEU A 74 -8.85 8.07 -11.08
CA LEU A 74 -8.45 6.79 -11.68
C LEU A 74 -9.37 5.68 -11.17
N ARG A 75 -10.13 5.02 -12.05
CA ARG A 75 -10.81 3.76 -11.72
C ARG A 75 -9.78 2.63 -11.67
N LEU A 76 -9.72 1.93 -10.56
CA LEU A 76 -8.84 0.80 -10.30
C LEU A 76 -9.38 -0.49 -10.94
N PRO A 77 -8.54 -1.53 -11.11
CA PRO A 77 -9.01 -2.81 -11.63
C PRO A 77 -10.06 -3.50 -10.76
N SER A 78 -10.16 -3.14 -9.48
CA SER A 78 -11.24 -3.61 -8.59
C SER A 78 -12.62 -3.05 -8.97
N GLY A 79 -12.67 -1.97 -9.76
CA GLY A 79 -13.88 -1.21 -10.07
C GLY A 79 -14.08 0.02 -9.19
N SER A 80 -13.40 0.10 -8.04
CA SER A 80 -13.39 1.28 -7.16
C SER A 80 -12.57 2.43 -7.77
N ASP A 81 -12.75 3.65 -7.25
CA ASP A 81 -11.84 4.75 -7.53
C ASP A 81 -10.54 4.66 -6.71
N VAL A 82 -9.53 5.44 -7.11
CA VAL A 82 -8.22 5.52 -6.44
C VAL A 82 -8.30 6.08 -5.03
N PHE A 83 -9.39 6.72 -4.61
CA PHE A 83 -9.54 7.17 -3.22
C PHE A 83 -9.78 5.97 -2.30
N ALA A 84 -10.38 4.88 -2.78
CA ALA A 84 -10.55 3.64 -2.04
C ALA A 84 -9.29 2.76 -2.09
N GLN A 85 -8.31 3.09 -1.25
CA GLN A 85 -7.05 2.34 -1.16
C GLN A 85 -7.25 0.99 -0.44
N PRO A 86 -6.81 -0.14 -1.03
CA PRO A 86 -7.04 -1.46 -0.45
C PRO A 86 -6.27 -1.67 0.87
N ARG A 87 -6.86 -2.47 1.77
CA ARG A 87 -6.25 -2.87 3.06
C ARG A 87 -6.01 -4.39 3.10
N THR A 88 -4.88 -4.81 3.69
CA THR A 88 -4.62 -6.23 4.01
C THR A 88 -5.74 -6.79 4.91
N GLY A 89 -6.31 -7.94 4.54
CA GLY A 89 -7.43 -8.54 5.27
C GLY A 89 -8.83 -8.10 4.80
N GLY A 90 -8.92 -7.23 3.78
CA GLY A 90 -10.17 -6.84 3.14
C GLY A 90 -10.64 -5.41 3.46
N GLY A 91 -11.51 -4.89 2.59
CA GLY A 91 -12.01 -3.50 2.65
C GLY A 91 -11.04 -2.46 2.08
N ALA A 92 -11.45 -1.19 2.13
CA ALA A 92 -10.68 -0.04 1.66
C ALA A 92 -10.59 1.06 2.74
N VAL A 93 -9.56 1.90 2.62
CA VAL A 93 -9.39 3.13 3.38
C VAL A 93 -9.65 4.30 2.46
N LEU A 94 -10.59 5.18 2.85
CA LEU A 94 -10.86 6.44 2.16
C LEU A 94 -10.05 7.57 2.81
N PRO A 95 -9.78 8.68 2.10
CA PRO A 95 -9.22 9.87 2.73
C PRO A 95 -10.07 10.34 3.91
N PHE A 96 -9.44 10.70 5.03
CA PHE A 96 -10.15 11.06 6.26
C PHE A 96 -9.52 12.26 7.00
N SER A 97 -10.35 13.03 7.70
CA SER A 97 -9.90 14.26 8.38
C SER A 97 -9.03 13.91 9.58
N ALA A 98 -7.82 14.49 9.64
CA ALA A 98 -6.93 14.33 10.78
C ALA A 98 -7.56 14.86 12.08
N ARG A 99 -8.28 15.99 11.99
CA ARG A 99 -9.05 16.57 13.10
C ARG A 99 -10.11 15.62 13.62
N ARG A 100 -10.90 15.02 12.74
CA ARG A 100 -11.93 14.06 13.14
C ARG A 100 -11.30 12.84 13.82
N ALA A 101 -10.21 12.32 13.26
CA ALA A 101 -9.47 11.21 13.84
C ALA A 101 -8.94 11.54 15.25
N ALA A 102 -8.52 12.78 15.51
CA ALA A 102 -8.09 13.21 16.86
C ALA A 102 -9.25 13.13 17.86
N VAL A 103 -10.43 13.66 17.48
CA VAL A 103 -11.64 13.62 18.31
C VAL A 103 -12.07 12.18 18.58
N ASP A 104 -12.10 11.33 17.55
CA ASP A 104 -12.49 9.92 17.69
C ASP A 104 -11.50 9.14 18.58
N ALA A 105 -10.23 9.56 18.62
CA ALA A 105 -9.20 9.03 19.52
C ALA A 105 -9.23 9.63 20.94
N GLY A 106 -10.18 10.50 21.27
CA GLY A 106 -10.26 11.17 22.57
C GLY A 106 -9.16 12.21 22.81
N ARG A 107 -8.55 12.73 21.75
CA ARG A 107 -7.50 13.76 21.78
C ARG A 107 -8.09 15.15 21.51
N PRO A 108 -7.46 16.23 22.02
CA PRO A 108 -7.75 17.57 21.55
C PRO A 108 -7.60 17.66 20.01
N GLU A 109 -8.53 18.33 19.33
CA GLU A 109 -8.44 18.60 17.87
C GLU A 109 -7.11 19.22 17.46
N SER A 110 -6.52 19.93 18.41
CA SER A 110 -5.30 20.70 18.28
C SER A 110 -4.03 19.85 18.12
N ASP A 111 -4.10 18.58 18.53
CA ASP A 111 -2.99 17.61 18.44
C ASP A 111 -2.62 17.27 16.99
N ILE A 112 -3.50 17.59 16.02
CA ILE A 112 -3.22 17.40 14.58
C ILE A 112 -1.98 18.14 14.08
N GLN A 113 -1.47 19.11 14.84
CA GLN A 113 -0.21 19.80 14.52
C GLN A 113 1.02 18.88 14.71
N TYR A 114 0.86 17.76 15.43
CA TYR A 114 1.92 16.84 15.85
C TYR A 114 1.72 15.43 15.29
N LEU A 115 1.34 15.30 14.01
CA LEU A 115 1.32 14.00 13.34
C LEU A 115 2.73 13.40 13.26
N GLY A 116 2.83 12.07 13.32
CA GLY A 116 4.09 11.33 13.11
C GLY A 116 4.46 11.20 11.63
N ALA A 117 5.75 10.95 11.37
CA ALA A 117 6.26 10.68 10.02
C ALA A 117 5.81 9.30 9.51
N LEU A 118 5.57 9.18 8.20
CA LEU A 118 5.27 7.90 7.55
C LEU A 118 6.48 7.38 6.76
N ALA A 119 6.34 6.24 6.09
CA ALA A 119 7.38 5.76 5.19
C ALA A 119 7.43 6.64 3.93
N HIS A 120 8.61 7.16 3.61
CA HIS A 120 8.89 8.01 2.44
C HIS A 120 10.26 7.70 1.81
N GLY A 121 10.63 6.41 1.77
CA GLY A 121 11.82 5.91 1.10
C GLY A 121 11.55 5.53 -0.37
N PHE A 122 12.61 5.30 -1.14
CA PHE A 122 12.50 4.95 -2.56
C PHE A 122 11.71 3.65 -2.81
N ARG A 123 11.91 2.67 -1.92
CA ARG A 123 11.27 1.35 -2.03
C ARG A 123 9.77 1.41 -1.76
N ASP A 124 9.35 2.01 -0.64
CA ASP A 124 7.93 2.10 -0.27
C ASP A 124 7.16 3.06 -1.18
N ALA A 125 7.79 4.12 -1.70
CA ALA A 125 7.17 4.99 -2.70
C ALA A 125 6.90 4.24 -4.02
N ASN A 126 7.86 3.42 -4.48
CA ASN A 126 7.65 2.55 -5.65
C ASN A 126 6.63 1.45 -5.39
N GLN A 127 6.54 0.93 -4.16
CA GLN A 127 5.47 0.02 -3.75
C GLN A 127 4.11 0.71 -3.86
N ALA A 128 3.92 1.88 -3.25
CA ALA A 128 2.66 2.64 -3.27
C ALA A 128 2.18 2.96 -4.70
N ARG A 129 3.13 3.24 -5.62
CA ARG A 129 2.87 3.43 -7.05
C ARG A 129 2.25 2.18 -7.70
N ALA A 130 2.51 0.97 -7.19
CA ALA A 130 1.89 -0.28 -7.60
C ALA A 130 1.94 -0.53 -9.12
N ASN A 131 3.13 -0.52 -9.71
CA ASN A 131 3.37 -0.62 -11.16
C ASN A 131 2.69 0.49 -12.01
N GLY A 132 2.16 1.54 -11.38
CA GLY A 132 1.49 2.67 -12.02
C GLY A 132 0.00 2.76 -11.67
N TRP A 133 -0.57 1.71 -11.05
CA TRP A 133 -1.99 1.69 -10.64
C TRP A 133 -2.30 2.57 -9.44
N TRP A 134 -1.28 2.99 -8.67
CA TRP A 134 -1.42 3.95 -7.59
C TRP A 134 -2.33 3.47 -6.45
N ASN A 135 -2.30 2.17 -6.17
CA ASN A 135 -3.28 1.49 -5.33
C ASN A 135 -2.68 0.59 -4.23
N ASP A 136 -1.44 0.84 -3.78
CA ASP A 136 -0.83 0.07 -2.68
C ASP A 136 -0.31 0.98 -1.55
N TRP A 137 -0.93 2.15 -1.37
CA TRP A 137 -0.48 3.17 -0.41
C TRP A 137 -0.58 2.71 1.04
N VAL A 138 -1.69 2.07 1.40
CA VAL A 138 -1.94 1.62 2.79
C VAL A 138 -0.96 0.52 3.20
N ALA A 139 -0.65 -0.42 2.31
CA ALA A 139 0.32 -1.47 2.60
C ALA A 139 1.75 -0.92 2.66
N ALA A 140 2.08 0.06 1.82
CA ALA A 140 3.40 0.68 1.78
C ALA A 140 3.65 1.64 2.95
N LYS A 141 2.64 2.37 3.41
CA LYS A 141 2.80 3.57 4.26
C LYS A 141 1.86 3.64 5.47
N THR A 142 1.11 2.57 5.74
CA THR A 142 0.04 2.48 6.75
C THR A 142 -1.22 3.27 6.38
N GLN A 143 -2.29 3.12 7.17
CA GLN A 143 -3.59 3.76 6.92
C GLN A 143 -3.55 5.28 7.09
N SER A 144 -2.61 5.80 7.90
CA SER A 144 -2.47 7.23 8.18
C SER A 144 -2.02 8.05 6.97
N THR A 145 -1.51 7.40 5.92
CA THR A 145 -1.27 8.02 4.61
C THR A 145 -2.51 8.74 4.07
N MET A 146 -3.71 8.25 4.42
CA MET A 146 -4.98 8.78 3.95
C MET A 146 -5.50 9.99 4.76
N ALA A 147 -4.78 10.44 5.79
CA ALA A 147 -5.18 11.60 6.58
C ALA A 147 -5.00 12.91 5.80
N PHE A 148 -5.87 13.90 6.01
CA PHE A 148 -5.73 15.25 5.43
C PHE A 148 -6.08 16.37 6.43
N TYR A 149 -5.61 17.57 6.10
CA TYR A 149 -5.96 18.84 6.73
C TYR A 149 -7.03 19.60 5.92
N ASP A 150 -7.91 20.30 6.63
CA ASP A 150 -8.82 21.28 6.03
C ASP A 150 -8.42 22.73 6.35
N ARG A 151 -9.21 23.69 5.83
CA ARG A 151 -8.99 25.13 6.01
C ARG A 151 -8.80 25.54 7.47
N HIS A 152 -9.50 24.91 8.40
CA HIS A 152 -9.43 25.26 9.82
C HIS A 152 -8.13 24.76 10.46
N ASP A 153 -7.45 23.79 9.85
CA ASP A 153 -6.23 23.17 10.37
C ASP A 153 -4.97 23.95 9.93
N ILE A 154 -4.95 24.45 8.68
CA ILE A 154 -3.82 25.16 8.05
C ILE A 154 -4.26 26.46 7.34
N PRO A 155 -4.78 27.42 8.10
CA PRO A 155 -5.53 28.55 7.54
C PRO A 155 -4.67 29.60 6.83
N LEU A 156 -3.42 29.81 7.25
CA LEU A 156 -2.50 30.71 6.55
C LEU A 156 -2.19 30.17 5.14
N GLN A 157 -1.98 28.86 5.03
CA GLN A 157 -1.72 28.16 3.79
C GLN A 157 -2.92 28.26 2.83
N TYR A 158 -4.14 28.10 3.34
CA TYR A 158 -5.37 28.31 2.56
C TYR A 158 -5.54 29.77 2.14
N GLU A 159 -5.24 30.74 3.01
CA GLU A 159 -5.29 32.15 2.65
C GLU A 159 -4.25 32.49 1.57
N LEU A 160 -3.02 31.97 1.66
CA LEU A 160 -2.01 32.14 0.61
C LEU A 160 -2.51 31.59 -0.73
N ALA A 161 -3.11 30.39 -0.73
CA ALA A 161 -3.73 29.81 -1.91
C ALA A 161 -4.90 30.63 -2.44
N ASP A 162 -5.72 31.26 -1.58
CA ASP A 162 -6.81 32.14 -1.98
C ASP A 162 -6.31 33.47 -2.57
N ARG A 163 -5.09 33.90 -2.20
CA ARG A 163 -4.55 35.22 -2.57
C ARG A 163 -3.64 35.16 -3.78
N PHE A 164 -2.83 34.14 -3.89
CA PHE A 164 -1.77 34.00 -4.89
C PHE A 164 -2.03 32.87 -5.87
N THR A 165 -1.06 32.55 -6.73
CA THR A 165 -1.20 31.42 -7.66
C THR A 165 -0.73 30.13 -6.98
N LEU A 166 -1.62 29.15 -6.90
CA LEU A 166 -1.34 27.78 -6.43
C LEU A 166 -1.14 26.84 -7.63
N CYS A 167 -0.08 26.05 -7.65
CA CYS A 167 0.15 25.06 -8.69
C CYS A 167 -0.41 23.69 -8.24
N ASP A 168 -1.51 23.24 -8.86
CA ASP A 168 -2.19 21.98 -8.49
C ASP A 168 -1.71 20.76 -9.30
N SER A 169 -0.63 20.93 -10.07
CA SER A 169 0.09 19.88 -10.79
C SER A 169 1.61 20.01 -10.63
N TYR A 170 2.05 20.37 -9.41
CA TYR A 170 3.47 20.39 -9.01
C TYR A 170 3.84 19.09 -8.30
N PHE A 171 4.81 18.34 -8.82
CA PHE A 171 5.20 17.01 -8.35
C PHE A 171 6.56 17.03 -7.66
N CYS A 172 6.77 16.20 -6.63
CA CYS A 172 8.13 15.96 -6.17
C CYS A 172 8.94 15.25 -7.28
N SER A 173 10.24 15.49 -7.35
CA SER A 173 11.04 15.03 -8.50
C SER A 173 11.43 13.56 -8.42
N VAL A 174 11.43 12.96 -7.23
CA VAL A 174 11.79 11.57 -6.95
C VAL A 174 10.68 10.89 -6.16
N TYR A 175 10.40 9.62 -6.47
CA TYR A 175 9.65 8.71 -5.59
C TYR A 175 10.52 8.35 -4.39
N GLY A 176 10.70 9.23 -3.40
CA GLY A 176 11.56 8.91 -2.26
C GLY A 176 11.89 10.11 -1.39
N SER A 177 12.99 9.98 -0.67
CA SER A 177 13.32 10.81 0.49
C SER A 177 13.73 12.25 0.14
N THR A 178 13.90 13.06 1.18
CA THR A 178 14.31 14.47 1.16
C THR A 178 15.51 14.79 0.27
N ASN A 179 16.67 14.16 0.54
CA ASN A 179 17.93 14.56 -0.09
C ASN A 179 17.89 14.43 -1.63
N PRO A 180 17.42 13.30 -2.22
CA PRO A 180 17.25 13.20 -3.66
C PRO A 180 16.34 14.28 -4.26
N ASN A 181 15.23 14.61 -3.59
CA ASN A 181 14.33 15.67 -4.05
C ASN A 181 14.98 17.06 -4.01
N ARG A 182 15.71 17.35 -2.95
CA ARG A 182 16.52 18.57 -2.83
C ARG A 182 17.64 18.59 -3.89
N ASN A 183 18.30 17.48 -4.20
CA ASN A 183 19.30 17.43 -5.29
C ASN A 183 18.73 17.92 -6.62
N TYR A 184 17.46 17.60 -6.94
CA TYR A 184 16.79 18.15 -8.12
C TYR A 184 16.56 19.66 -8.05
N LEU A 185 16.20 20.22 -6.88
CA LEU A 185 16.07 21.68 -6.68
C LEU A 185 17.41 22.41 -6.85
N TRP A 186 18.50 21.81 -6.36
CA TRP A 186 19.81 22.46 -6.31
C TRP A 186 20.69 22.18 -7.51
N THR A 187 20.43 21.09 -8.25
CA THR A 187 21.34 20.62 -9.31
C THR A 187 20.65 20.05 -10.55
N GLY A 188 19.32 19.93 -10.56
CA GLY A 188 18.54 19.42 -11.70
C GLY A 188 18.56 17.90 -11.90
N THR A 189 19.26 17.15 -11.05
CA THR A 189 19.37 15.68 -11.06
C THR A 189 19.63 15.15 -9.65
N THR A 190 19.48 13.85 -9.45
CA THR A 190 20.00 13.18 -8.24
C THR A 190 21.30 12.42 -8.48
N GLY A 191 21.74 12.24 -9.73
CA GLY A 191 23.03 11.63 -10.02
C GLY A 191 23.26 10.24 -9.39
N HIS A 192 24.51 9.92 -9.09
CA HIS A 192 24.95 8.61 -8.57
C HIS A 192 25.75 8.76 -7.29
N GLU A 193 25.73 7.73 -6.46
CA GLU A 193 26.53 7.66 -5.25
C GLU A 193 28.03 7.64 -5.59
N PRO A 194 28.88 8.35 -4.83
CA PRO A 194 30.30 8.54 -5.17
C PRO A 194 31.15 7.27 -5.01
N ASP A 195 30.66 6.27 -4.29
CA ASP A 195 31.28 4.95 -4.10
C ASP A 195 30.94 3.94 -5.21
N GLY A 196 30.06 4.32 -6.15
CA GLY A 196 29.58 3.45 -7.22
C GLY A 196 28.49 2.48 -6.80
N SER A 197 27.91 2.61 -5.59
CA SER A 197 26.85 1.74 -5.08
C SER A 197 25.50 1.86 -5.81
N GLY A 198 25.31 2.92 -6.60
CA GLY A 198 24.13 3.07 -7.44
C GLY A 198 23.67 4.52 -7.63
N ARG A 199 22.37 4.70 -7.84
CA ARG A 199 21.73 6.03 -7.94
C ARG A 199 21.55 6.64 -6.55
N ALA A 200 21.76 7.95 -6.39
CA ALA A 200 21.53 8.61 -5.10
C ALA A 200 20.03 8.88 -4.87
N VAL A 201 19.28 7.82 -4.54
CA VAL A 201 17.82 7.83 -4.31
C VAL A 201 17.45 7.71 -2.83
N THR A 202 18.43 7.86 -1.94
CA THR A 202 18.24 7.76 -0.48
C THR A 202 18.89 8.96 0.23
N ASN A 203 18.72 9.06 1.55
CA ASN A 203 19.39 10.05 2.40
C ASN A 203 20.83 9.63 2.79
N ALA A 204 21.51 8.78 2.01
CA ALA A 204 22.86 8.29 2.32
C ALA A 204 23.88 9.42 2.55
N ALA A 205 23.71 10.56 1.88
CA ALA A 205 24.57 11.73 2.03
C ALA A 205 24.58 12.36 3.44
N TYR A 206 23.61 12.04 4.30
CA TYR A 206 23.56 12.52 5.69
C TYR A 206 24.66 11.89 6.56
N ASP A 207 25.27 10.79 6.13
CA ASP A 207 26.47 10.29 6.79
C ASP A 207 27.61 11.31 6.63
N HIS A 208 28.17 11.76 7.77
CA HIS A 208 29.31 12.67 7.78
C HIS A 208 30.54 12.11 7.04
N GLN A 209 30.66 10.78 6.92
CA GLN A 209 31.73 10.10 6.17
C GLN A 209 31.47 10.02 4.67
N HIS A 210 30.25 10.35 4.20
CA HIS A 210 29.93 10.35 2.79
C HIS A 210 30.93 11.19 1.98
N ALA A 211 31.52 10.61 0.93
CA ALA A 211 32.60 11.24 0.16
C ALA A 211 32.18 12.53 -0.55
N GLY A 212 30.88 12.69 -0.76
CA GLY A 212 30.24 13.84 -1.38
C GLY A 212 30.05 13.66 -2.89
N TYR A 213 28.93 14.18 -3.38
CA TYR A 213 28.56 14.14 -4.78
C TYR A 213 29.54 14.95 -5.65
N THR A 214 29.70 14.53 -6.91
CA THR A 214 30.78 15.00 -7.79
C THR A 214 30.34 15.92 -8.93
N TRP A 215 29.03 16.07 -9.16
CA TRP A 215 28.51 16.99 -10.18
C TRP A 215 28.37 18.40 -9.63
N THR A 216 28.37 19.39 -10.53
CA THR A 216 28.29 20.81 -10.15
C THR A 216 26.89 21.17 -9.64
N THR A 217 26.83 22.02 -8.61
CA THR A 217 25.59 22.59 -8.07
C THR A 217 25.17 23.87 -8.80
N TYR A 218 23.87 24.22 -8.78
CA TYR A 218 23.38 25.45 -9.40
C TYR A 218 23.97 26.73 -8.77
N PRO A 219 24.16 26.83 -7.43
CA PRO A 219 24.89 27.95 -6.84
C PRO A 219 26.32 28.15 -7.38
N GLU A 220 27.08 27.07 -7.63
CA GLU A 220 28.38 27.17 -8.29
C GLU A 220 28.28 27.74 -9.71
N ARG A 221 27.21 27.40 -10.44
CA ARG A 221 26.95 27.95 -11.78
C ARG A 221 26.58 29.43 -11.73
N LEU A 222 25.78 29.86 -10.76
CA LEU A 222 25.47 31.28 -10.54
C LEU A 222 26.72 32.08 -10.17
N GLU A 223 27.57 31.54 -9.28
CA GLU A 223 28.85 32.15 -8.92
C GLU A 223 29.74 32.34 -10.16
N ALA A 224 29.86 31.32 -11.01
CA ALA A 224 30.65 31.38 -12.23
C ALA A 224 30.10 32.40 -13.25
N ALA A 225 28.78 32.61 -13.27
CA ALA A 225 28.13 33.59 -14.14
C ALA A 225 28.09 35.01 -13.57
N GLY A 226 28.56 35.23 -12.34
CA GLY A 226 28.52 36.54 -11.68
C GLY A 226 27.12 37.00 -11.26
N VAL A 227 26.15 36.09 -11.18
CA VAL A 227 24.80 36.38 -10.66
C VAL A 227 24.88 36.36 -9.13
N SER A 228 24.34 37.38 -8.44
CA SER A 228 24.43 37.41 -6.97
C SER A 228 23.48 36.41 -6.34
N TRP A 229 23.98 35.62 -5.37
CA TRP A 229 23.19 34.60 -4.69
C TRP A 229 23.60 34.41 -3.23
N GLN A 230 22.69 33.89 -2.41
CA GLN A 230 22.94 33.53 -1.00
C GLN A 230 22.01 32.41 -0.55
N ILE A 231 22.54 31.50 0.27
CA ILE A 231 21.78 30.57 1.10
C ILE A 231 21.72 31.15 2.51
N TYR A 232 20.52 31.38 3.03
CA TYR A 232 20.26 31.81 4.38
C TYR A 232 19.90 30.59 5.23
N GLN A 233 20.69 30.34 6.28
CA GLN A 233 20.55 29.21 7.19
C GLN A 233 21.16 29.54 8.56
N GLU A 234 20.68 28.85 9.60
CA GLU A 234 21.21 28.91 10.97
C GLU A 234 22.05 27.68 11.28
N TRP A 235 22.65 27.61 12.48
CA TRP A 235 23.43 26.45 12.91
C TRP A 235 22.65 25.14 12.77
N ASP A 236 21.39 25.15 13.17
CA ASP A 236 20.41 24.13 12.79
C ASP A 236 19.84 24.48 11.42
N ASN A 237 20.01 23.57 10.47
CA ASN A 237 19.40 23.64 9.15
C ASN A 237 18.72 22.31 8.77
N PHE A 238 18.52 21.42 9.75
CA PHE A 238 17.88 20.11 9.60
C PHE A 238 18.33 19.28 8.39
N THR A 239 19.61 19.31 8.01
CA THR A 239 20.13 18.59 6.83
C THR A 239 19.58 19.06 5.47
N ASP A 240 18.83 20.17 5.45
CA ASP A 240 18.07 20.63 4.28
C ASP A 240 18.88 21.45 3.27
N ASN A 241 20.13 21.80 3.62
CA ASN A 241 21.05 22.46 2.70
C ASN A 241 21.85 21.43 1.90
N ALA A 242 21.32 21.04 0.74
CA ALA A 242 21.90 19.96 -0.05
C ALA A 242 23.33 20.25 -0.57
N VAL A 243 23.75 21.52 -0.71
CA VAL A 243 25.09 21.82 -1.26
C VAL A 243 26.21 21.32 -0.35
N GLU A 244 25.98 21.20 0.96
CA GLU A 244 26.98 20.71 1.91
C GLU A 244 27.36 19.24 1.69
N TYR A 245 26.54 18.50 0.93
CA TYR A 245 26.79 17.11 0.54
C TYR A 245 27.64 16.95 -0.71
N PHE A 246 28.05 18.05 -1.35
CA PHE A 246 28.86 18.03 -2.56
C PHE A 246 30.35 18.17 -2.24
N ARG A 247 31.19 17.51 -3.05
CA ARG A 247 32.63 17.41 -2.80
C ARG A 247 33.34 18.77 -2.62
N PRO A 248 33.12 19.81 -3.45
CA PRO A 248 33.78 21.10 -3.26
C PRO A 248 33.52 21.71 -1.88
N TRP A 249 32.28 21.58 -1.38
CA TRP A 249 31.85 22.12 -0.10
C TRP A 249 32.43 21.33 1.08
N LYS A 250 32.48 20.01 0.97
CA LYS A 250 33.17 19.16 1.95
C LYS A 250 34.67 19.44 2.02
N GLU A 251 35.32 19.67 0.88
CA GLU A 251 36.76 20.03 0.84
C GLU A 251 37.04 21.39 1.50
N ILE A 252 36.21 22.39 1.21
CA ILE A 252 36.29 23.70 1.89
C ILE A 252 36.08 23.53 3.39
N GLY A 253 35.06 22.77 3.80
CA GLY A 253 34.79 22.48 5.21
C GLY A 253 35.99 21.84 5.92
N ARG A 254 36.63 20.84 5.32
CA ARG A 254 37.84 20.19 5.88
C ARG A 254 39.00 21.18 6.06
N LYS A 255 39.19 22.13 5.13
CA LYS A 255 40.23 23.18 5.26
C LYS A 255 39.95 24.15 6.41
N ILE A 256 38.69 24.46 6.69
CA ILE A 256 38.30 25.28 7.84
C ILE A 256 38.57 24.49 9.13
N LEU A 257 38.06 23.26 9.21
CA LEU A 257 38.10 22.42 10.41
C LEU A 257 39.52 21.98 10.80
N SER A 258 40.49 21.99 9.89
CA SER A 258 41.89 21.69 10.22
C SER A 258 42.50 22.68 11.23
N ARG A 259 41.83 23.81 11.52
CA ARG A 259 42.22 24.80 12.54
C ARG A 259 41.36 24.79 13.79
N VAL A 260 40.34 23.93 13.84
CA VAL A 260 39.43 23.79 14.98
C VAL A 260 39.91 22.65 15.88
N SER A 261 39.99 22.91 17.18
CA SER A 261 40.50 21.95 18.17
C SER A 261 39.59 20.74 18.38
N GLY A 262 38.26 20.92 18.28
CA GLY A 262 37.31 19.82 18.23
C GLY A 262 37.47 19.02 16.94
N ARG A 263 37.75 17.71 17.05
CA ARG A 263 37.98 16.84 15.88
C ARG A 263 36.66 16.54 15.17
N TYR A 264 36.26 17.39 14.23
CA TYR A 264 35.03 17.27 13.44
C TYR A 264 35.31 16.79 12.00
N SER A 265 34.43 15.95 11.47
CA SER A 265 34.51 15.45 10.09
C SER A 265 33.89 16.42 9.07
N THR A 266 32.85 17.15 9.48
CA THR A 266 32.07 18.08 8.63
C THR A 266 31.73 19.36 9.37
N THR A 267 31.44 20.44 8.62
CA THR A 267 31.01 21.73 9.19
C THR A 267 29.65 21.60 9.87
N GLU A 268 28.77 20.75 9.36
CA GLU A 268 27.52 20.33 9.98
C GLU A 268 27.76 19.80 11.41
N GLN A 269 28.62 18.78 11.57
CA GLN A 269 28.94 18.21 12.87
C GLN A 269 29.52 19.26 13.84
N PHE A 270 30.32 20.20 13.32
CA PHE A 270 30.81 21.34 14.09
C PHE A 270 29.65 22.21 14.62
N TYR A 271 28.77 22.70 13.74
CA TYR A 271 27.65 23.58 14.11
C TYR A 271 26.67 22.90 15.07
N ASP A 272 26.33 21.62 14.84
CA ASP A 272 25.45 20.84 15.73
C ASP A 272 26.05 20.69 17.13
N SER A 273 27.38 20.59 17.22
CA SER A 273 28.06 20.52 18.51
C SER A 273 27.96 21.83 19.30
N LEU A 274 27.87 22.98 18.62
CA LEU A 274 27.80 24.30 19.27
C LEU A 274 26.53 24.43 20.12
N LEU A 275 25.41 23.83 19.70
CA LEU A 275 24.13 23.90 20.40
C LEU A 275 24.19 23.31 21.81
N ARG A 276 25.14 22.40 22.08
CA ARG A 276 25.32 21.70 23.37
C ARG A 276 26.48 22.24 24.22
N LYS A 277 27.23 23.24 23.75
CA LYS A 277 28.41 23.81 24.43
C LYS A 277 28.05 25.03 25.28
N SER A 278 28.89 25.33 26.27
CA SER A 278 28.79 26.58 27.04
C SER A 278 29.08 27.80 26.15
N PRO A 279 28.61 29.01 26.51
CA PRO A 279 28.91 30.22 25.76
C PRO A 279 30.41 30.47 25.52
N GLU A 280 31.25 30.18 26.53
CA GLU A 280 32.70 30.38 26.45
C GLU A 280 33.36 29.39 25.49
N GLN A 281 32.98 28.10 25.58
CA GLN A 281 33.47 27.05 24.68
C GLN A 281 33.04 27.35 23.24
N ARG A 282 31.79 27.76 23.05
CA ARG A 282 31.23 28.13 21.76
C ARG A 282 31.99 29.32 21.16
N ALA A 283 32.25 30.36 21.94
CA ALA A 283 32.99 31.53 21.48
C ALA A 283 34.44 31.17 21.09
N ALA A 284 35.11 30.34 21.88
CA ALA A 284 36.47 29.89 21.60
C ALA A 284 36.56 29.10 20.27
N GLU A 285 35.68 28.12 20.08
CA GLU A 285 35.66 27.30 18.87
C GLU A 285 35.19 28.06 17.63
N LEU A 286 34.23 28.98 17.76
CA LEU A 286 33.85 29.88 16.67
C LEU A 286 35.02 30.78 16.24
N ALA A 287 35.84 31.25 17.19
CA ALA A 287 37.04 32.03 16.87
C ALA A 287 38.09 31.20 16.12
N GLU A 288 38.26 29.92 16.47
CA GLU A 288 39.12 28.98 15.71
C GLU A 288 38.57 28.70 14.32
N PHE A 289 37.25 28.46 14.22
CA PHE A 289 36.56 28.26 12.96
C PHE A 289 36.72 29.47 12.04
N GLN A 290 36.57 30.70 12.57
CA GLN A 290 36.77 31.93 11.82
C GLN A 290 38.19 32.06 11.27
N LYS A 291 39.22 31.70 12.04
CA LYS A 291 40.61 31.64 11.53
C LYS A 291 40.75 30.65 10.37
N GLY A 292 39.99 29.55 10.41
CA GLY A 292 39.86 28.60 9.30
C GLY A 292 39.27 29.24 8.05
N VAL A 293 38.16 29.97 8.20
CA VAL A 293 37.50 30.70 7.10
C VAL A 293 38.40 31.79 6.51
N ASP A 294 39.10 32.55 7.36
CA ASP A 294 39.98 33.64 6.92
C ASP A 294 41.22 33.17 6.17
N ALA A 295 41.60 31.89 6.33
CA ALA A 295 42.72 31.28 5.63
C ALA A 295 42.36 30.64 4.27
N LEU A 296 41.08 30.63 3.90
CA LEU A 296 40.63 30.15 2.59
C LEU A 296 41.07 31.11 1.47
N THR A 297 41.17 30.60 0.24
CA THR A 297 41.32 31.48 -0.92
C THR A 297 40.09 32.37 -1.09
N ALA A 298 40.22 33.51 -1.79
CA ALA A 298 39.10 34.42 -2.00
C ALA A 298 37.88 33.75 -2.67
N ALA A 299 38.11 32.80 -3.58
CA ALA A 299 37.03 32.06 -4.24
C ALA A 299 36.33 31.08 -3.29
N GLU A 300 37.10 30.27 -2.54
CA GLU A 300 36.57 29.33 -1.55
C GLU A 300 35.83 30.06 -0.43
N ARG A 301 36.38 31.17 0.06
CA ARG A 301 35.75 31.99 1.11
C ARG A 301 34.41 32.55 0.63
N ARG A 302 34.31 33.04 -0.61
CA ARG A 302 33.03 33.52 -1.17
C ARG A 302 32.00 32.41 -1.27
N LEU A 303 32.39 31.25 -1.83
CA LEU A 303 31.50 30.08 -1.91
C LEU A 303 31.01 29.72 -0.51
N PHE A 304 31.92 29.51 0.45
CA PHE A 304 31.57 29.16 1.83
C PHE A 304 30.60 30.16 2.47
N LEU A 305 30.95 31.45 2.47
CA LEU A 305 30.13 32.49 3.11
C LEU A 305 28.73 32.60 2.49
N ARG A 306 28.60 32.33 1.19
CA ARG A 306 27.31 32.35 0.49
C ARG A 306 26.50 31.07 0.63
N GLY A 307 27.16 29.91 0.68
CA GLY A 307 26.48 28.62 0.54
C GLY A 307 26.47 27.72 1.78
N ALA A 308 27.49 27.77 2.64
CA ALA A 308 27.67 26.82 3.74
C ALA A 308 27.89 27.49 5.11
N HIS A 309 28.03 28.81 5.17
CA HIS A 309 28.07 29.54 6.44
C HIS A 309 26.70 29.49 7.14
N ARG A 310 26.71 29.07 8.41
CA ARG A 310 25.53 29.02 9.27
C ARG A 310 25.60 30.11 10.34
N SER A 311 24.57 30.94 10.44
CA SER A 311 24.49 32.00 11.46
C SER A 311 23.88 31.52 12.77
N GLU A 312 23.97 32.35 13.81
CA GLU A 312 23.43 32.08 15.14
C GLU A 312 21.91 31.78 15.11
N PRO A 313 21.37 31.05 16.10
CA PRO A 313 19.93 30.86 16.23
C PRO A 313 19.13 32.16 16.24
N ASP A 314 17.89 32.09 15.74
CA ASP A 314 16.93 33.20 15.63
C ASP A 314 17.38 34.35 14.71
N SER A 315 18.41 34.16 13.87
CA SER A 315 18.99 35.18 12.97
C SER A 315 18.50 35.13 11.54
N LEU A 316 17.84 34.05 11.10
CA LEU A 316 17.51 33.76 9.71
C LEU A 316 16.81 34.93 9.01
N VAL A 317 15.60 35.28 9.47
CA VAL A 317 14.80 36.39 8.90
C VAL A 317 15.45 37.74 9.18
N ARG A 318 16.18 37.87 10.29
CA ARG A 318 16.86 39.12 10.67
C ARG A 318 17.95 39.50 9.66
N ARG A 319 18.73 38.52 9.19
CA ARG A 319 19.75 38.72 8.15
C ARG A 319 19.12 39.18 6.84
N ILE A 320 18.02 38.55 6.42
CA ILE A 320 17.28 38.96 5.21
C ILE A 320 16.78 40.40 5.34
N ARG A 321 16.19 40.78 6.49
CA ARG A 321 15.77 42.17 6.75
C ARG A 321 16.94 43.15 6.69
N SER A 322 18.11 42.76 7.18
CA SER A 322 19.32 43.58 7.11
C SER A 322 19.77 43.80 5.66
N ASP A 323 19.74 42.75 4.82
CA ASP A 323 20.12 42.85 3.42
C ASP A 323 19.12 43.68 2.61
N ILE A 324 17.81 43.58 2.91
CA ILE A 324 16.78 44.45 2.33
C ILE A 324 17.02 45.91 2.72
N ALA A 325 17.20 46.18 4.01
CA ALA A 325 17.44 47.54 4.51
C ALA A 325 18.75 48.15 3.96
N GLY A 326 19.76 47.31 3.71
CA GLY A 326 21.03 47.69 3.11
C GLY A 326 21.00 47.81 1.58
N GLY A 327 19.93 47.40 0.91
CA GLY A 327 19.87 47.32 -0.57
C GLY A 327 20.83 46.28 -1.16
N THR A 328 21.18 45.25 -0.38
CA THR A 328 22.15 44.20 -0.73
C THR A 328 21.51 42.81 -0.88
N LEU A 329 20.18 42.71 -0.88
CA LEU A 329 19.48 41.45 -1.11
C LEU A 329 19.94 40.83 -2.45
N PRO A 330 20.40 39.57 -2.48
CA PRO A 330 20.87 38.93 -3.71
C PRO A 330 19.77 38.73 -4.75
N GLN A 331 20.17 38.51 -6.00
CA GLN A 331 19.24 38.13 -7.06
C GLN A 331 18.57 36.79 -6.75
N VAL A 332 19.33 35.79 -6.30
CA VAL A 332 18.79 34.47 -5.92
C VAL A 332 19.04 34.19 -4.44
N SER A 333 17.97 34.03 -3.65
CA SER A 333 18.05 33.72 -2.23
C SER A 333 17.38 32.39 -1.94
N TRP A 334 18.09 31.43 -1.34
CA TRP A 334 17.48 30.22 -0.80
C TRP A 334 17.37 30.31 0.70
N ILE A 335 16.22 29.92 1.25
CA ILE A 335 15.96 29.89 2.68
C ILE A 335 15.90 28.44 3.12
N VAL A 336 16.81 28.06 4.02
CA VAL A 336 16.84 26.73 4.62
C VAL A 336 16.32 26.84 6.06
N PRO A 337 15.18 26.20 6.37
CA PRO A 337 14.58 26.28 7.70
C PRO A 337 15.40 25.51 8.75
N THR A 338 15.18 25.83 10.02
CA THR A 338 15.61 24.99 11.14
C THR A 338 14.69 23.77 11.27
N ALA A 339 15.09 22.77 12.06
CA ALA A 339 14.28 21.57 12.29
C ALA A 339 12.90 21.87 12.86
N ALA A 340 12.75 22.96 13.60
CA ALA A 340 11.50 23.39 14.20
C ALA A 340 10.58 24.15 13.22
N LEU A 341 11.13 24.68 12.13
CA LEU A 341 10.41 25.52 11.15
C LEU A 341 10.22 24.84 9.78
N SER A 342 10.80 23.64 9.59
CA SER A 342 10.78 22.90 8.31
C SER A 342 9.44 22.28 7.98
N GLU A 343 8.58 22.06 8.97
CA GLU A 343 7.33 21.28 8.93
C GLU A 343 7.48 19.75 8.83
N HIS A 344 8.71 19.23 8.81
CA HIS A 344 8.96 17.79 8.91
C HIS A 344 8.24 17.17 10.14
N PRO A 345 7.41 16.12 9.97
CA PRO A 345 6.58 15.55 11.04
C PRO A 345 7.30 14.97 12.25
N SER A 346 8.62 14.76 12.20
CA SER A 346 9.40 14.31 13.37
C SER A 346 9.86 15.46 14.27
N SER A 347 10.07 16.67 13.73
CA SER A 347 10.74 17.79 14.43
C SER A 347 9.96 19.12 14.40
N SER A 348 9.00 19.28 13.48
CA SER A 348 8.23 20.50 13.27
C SER A 348 6.72 20.25 13.22
N THR A 349 5.96 21.27 12.80
CA THR A 349 4.50 21.33 12.69
C THR A 349 4.08 22.29 11.55
N PRO A 350 2.85 22.18 11.01
CA PRO A 350 2.31 23.16 10.06
C PRO A 350 2.31 24.60 10.59
N ALA A 351 2.09 24.79 11.90
CA ALA A 351 2.20 26.09 12.55
C ALA A 351 3.64 26.64 12.54
N GLY A 352 4.66 25.79 12.71
CA GLY A 352 6.08 26.19 12.63
C GLY A 352 6.43 26.76 11.26
N SER A 353 6.06 26.05 10.20
CA SER A 353 6.22 26.51 8.81
C SER A 353 5.41 27.78 8.52
N ALA A 354 4.17 27.87 8.99
CA ALA A 354 3.35 29.07 8.85
C ALA A 354 4.01 30.32 9.46
N ASN A 355 4.66 30.19 10.63
CA ASN A 355 5.37 31.29 11.27
C ASN A 355 6.55 31.78 10.42
N LEU A 356 7.36 30.87 9.89
CA LEU A 356 8.49 31.23 9.01
C LEU A 356 8.00 31.93 7.74
N VAL A 357 6.95 31.39 7.11
CA VAL A 357 6.35 32.00 5.91
C VAL A 357 5.82 33.40 6.23
N TYR A 358 5.12 33.58 7.35
CA TYR A 358 4.63 34.89 7.78
C TYR A 358 5.78 35.89 7.97
N ASP A 359 6.83 35.50 8.69
CA ASP A 359 7.96 36.40 9.00
C ASP A 359 8.76 36.79 7.75
N LEU A 360 8.90 35.87 6.79
CA LEU A 360 9.52 36.15 5.49
C LEU A 360 8.68 37.09 4.64
N LEU A 361 7.36 36.85 4.56
CA LEU A 361 6.44 37.73 3.85
C LEU A 361 6.45 39.14 4.46
N ASP A 362 6.46 39.24 5.79
CA ASP A 362 6.54 40.51 6.48
C ASP A 362 7.89 41.21 6.23
N ALA A 363 9.00 40.45 6.21
CA ALA A 363 10.32 41.00 5.92
C ALA A 363 10.41 41.61 4.52
N VAL A 364 9.93 40.90 3.50
CA VAL A 364 9.94 41.36 2.11
C VAL A 364 8.97 42.52 1.91
N ALA A 365 7.76 42.43 2.45
CA ALA A 365 6.71 43.43 2.21
C ALA A 365 6.84 44.69 3.08
N SER A 366 7.66 44.67 4.13
CA SER A 366 7.98 45.86 4.93
C SER A 366 8.67 46.95 4.12
N ASP A 367 9.36 46.58 3.03
CA ASP A 367 9.83 47.51 2.01
C ASP A 367 9.05 47.30 0.70
N PRO A 368 8.06 48.17 0.39
CA PRO A 368 7.26 48.05 -0.83
C PRO A 368 8.07 48.08 -2.13
N ALA A 369 9.24 48.72 -2.14
CA ALA A 369 10.11 48.75 -3.32
C ALA A 369 10.73 47.38 -3.60
N THR A 370 11.17 46.68 -2.55
CA THR A 370 11.64 45.29 -2.65
C THR A 370 10.50 44.35 -3.05
N TRP A 371 9.34 44.43 -2.39
CA TRP A 371 8.17 43.60 -2.72
C TRP A 371 7.78 43.69 -4.20
N ALA A 372 7.76 44.91 -4.74
CA ALA A 372 7.41 45.19 -6.14
C ALA A 372 8.27 44.43 -7.16
N LYS A 373 9.44 43.93 -6.76
CA LYS A 373 10.41 43.28 -7.67
C LYS A 373 10.77 41.85 -7.25
N THR A 374 10.01 41.28 -6.32
CA THR A 374 10.32 39.98 -5.69
C THR A 374 9.34 38.89 -6.11
N VAL A 375 9.88 37.69 -6.30
CA VAL A 375 9.13 36.43 -6.37
C VAL A 375 9.54 35.55 -5.19
N LEU A 376 8.58 35.08 -4.41
CA LEU A 376 8.78 34.04 -3.39
C LEU A 376 8.11 32.75 -3.86
N PHE A 377 8.90 31.69 -4.03
CA PHE A 377 8.42 30.34 -4.22
C PHE A 377 8.38 29.62 -2.87
N VAL A 378 7.18 29.14 -2.48
CA VAL A 378 7.00 28.26 -1.32
C VAL A 378 6.60 26.88 -1.84
N ASN A 379 7.54 25.94 -1.81
CA ASN A 379 7.30 24.54 -2.21
C ASN A 379 7.69 23.57 -1.09
N PHE A 380 7.45 22.28 -1.34
CA PHE A 380 7.83 21.17 -0.48
C PHE A 380 8.72 20.21 -1.25
N ASP A 381 9.60 19.51 -0.56
CA ASP A 381 10.53 18.55 -1.14
C ASP A 381 9.87 17.20 -1.49
N GLU A 382 9.05 16.63 -0.61
CA GLU A 382 8.33 15.38 -0.81
C GLU A 382 7.04 15.33 0.04
N ASN A 383 6.38 14.17 0.12
CA ASN A 383 5.02 14.04 0.63
C ASN A 383 4.90 13.43 2.04
N ASP A 384 6.00 13.13 2.74
CA ASP A 384 6.12 12.37 3.99
C ASP A 384 5.48 10.98 3.92
N GLY A 385 5.07 10.55 2.72
CA GLY A 385 4.24 9.37 2.54
C GLY A 385 2.72 9.61 2.61
N TYR A 386 2.22 10.84 2.73
CA TYR A 386 0.80 11.14 2.62
C TYR A 386 0.28 10.97 1.19
N PHE A 387 -0.95 10.45 1.07
CA PHE A 387 -1.60 10.12 -0.18
C PHE A 387 -1.86 11.34 -1.06
N ASP A 388 -1.74 11.16 -2.37
CA ASP A 388 -2.27 12.07 -3.39
C ASP A 388 -2.90 11.24 -4.50
N HIS A 389 -4.10 11.62 -4.94
CA HIS A 389 -4.92 10.81 -5.85
C HIS A 389 -4.51 10.91 -7.31
N VAL A 390 -3.65 11.87 -7.70
CA VAL A 390 -3.24 12.06 -9.09
C VAL A 390 -1.96 11.29 -9.36
N PRO A 391 -1.98 10.24 -10.20
CA PRO A 391 -0.78 9.54 -10.58
C PRO A 391 0.20 10.47 -11.29
N ALA A 392 1.46 10.40 -10.89
CA ALA A 392 2.51 11.24 -11.46
C ALA A 392 2.88 10.80 -12.90
N PRO A 393 3.26 11.74 -13.78
CA PRO A 393 3.75 11.37 -15.11
C PRO A 393 5.02 10.54 -15.00
N THR A 394 5.18 9.51 -15.83
CA THR A 394 6.37 8.64 -15.80
C THR A 394 7.11 8.73 -17.13
N ALA A 395 8.45 8.81 -17.10
CA ALA A 395 9.25 8.71 -18.32
C ALA A 395 9.01 7.34 -19.00
N PRO A 396 8.96 7.24 -20.34
CA PRO A 396 8.90 5.95 -21.01
C PRO A 396 10.05 5.03 -20.57
N ARG A 397 9.75 3.76 -20.27
CA ARG A 397 10.76 2.81 -19.76
C ARG A 397 11.81 2.49 -20.82
N PRO A 398 13.12 2.72 -20.56
CA PRO A 398 14.18 2.28 -21.46
C PRO A 398 14.34 0.75 -21.40
N SER A 399 14.83 0.16 -22.48
CA SER A 399 15.06 -1.31 -22.55
C SER A 399 16.10 -1.80 -21.53
N SER A 400 17.06 -0.96 -21.16
CA SER A 400 18.06 -1.22 -20.10
C SER A 400 17.46 -1.23 -18.70
N GLY A 401 16.26 -0.67 -18.52
CA GLY A 401 15.69 -0.36 -17.20
C GLY A 401 16.45 0.73 -16.43
N ASN A 402 17.43 1.40 -17.04
CA ASN A 402 18.29 2.39 -16.41
C ASN A 402 18.61 3.56 -17.36
N ASP A 403 18.39 4.78 -16.92
CA ASP A 403 18.81 6.05 -17.53
C ASP A 403 18.77 7.20 -16.49
N ASP A 404 18.54 8.44 -16.91
CA ASP A 404 18.41 9.58 -15.99
C ASP A 404 17.14 9.56 -15.14
N ASP A 405 16.08 8.93 -15.64
CA ASP A 405 14.74 8.92 -15.04
C ASP A 405 14.29 7.49 -14.64
N TRP A 406 15.13 6.46 -14.87
CA TRP A 406 14.94 5.06 -14.47
C TRP A 406 16.17 4.49 -13.77
N TYR A 407 15.93 3.70 -12.73
CA TYR A 407 16.95 3.00 -11.96
C TYR A 407 16.45 1.62 -11.51
N ASP A 408 17.23 0.58 -11.77
CA ASP A 408 16.93 -0.82 -11.43
C ASP A 408 15.52 -1.27 -11.88
N GLY A 409 15.15 -0.90 -13.11
CA GLY A 409 13.86 -1.25 -13.69
C GLY A 409 12.66 -0.51 -13.09
N SER A 410 12.89 0.45 -12.17
CA SER A 410 11.87 1.30 -11.56
C SER A 410 12.08 2.77 -11.95
N PRO A 411 11.02 3.58 -12.11
CA PRO A 411 11.18 5.00 -12.38
C PRO A 411 11.77 5.72 -11.16
N VAL A 412 12.69 6.65 -11.39
CA VAL A 412 13.25 7.51 -10.32
C VAL A 412 12.18 8.46 -9.80
N GLY A 413 11.34 9.00 -10.68
CA GLY A 413 10.30 9.97 -10.39
C GLY A 413 9.70 10.52 -11.69
N PRO A 414 8.95 11.63 -11.64
CA PRO A 414 8.46 12.34 -10.45
C PRO A 414 7.58 11.49 -9.53
N GLY A 415 7.51 11.87 -8.26
CA GLY A 415 6.60 11.30 -7.27
C GLY A 415 5.26 12.03 -7.17
N PRO A 416 4.50 11.84 -6.07
CA PRO A 416 3.23 12.49 -5.80
C PRO A 416 3.26 14.02 -5.90
N ARG A 417 2.08 14.64 -6.05
CA ARG A 417 1.99 16.11 -6.00
C ARG A 417 2.34 16.64 -4.61
N VAL A 418 3.06 17.75 -4.58
CA VAL A 418 3.41 18.49 -3.36
C VAL A 418 3.02 19.97 -3.52
N PRO A 419 2.69 20.69 -2.44
CA PRO A 419 2.28 22.09 -2.53
C PRO A 419 3.34 22.99 -3.19
N MET A 420 2.89 23.91 -4.03
CA MET A 420 3.69 24.99 -4.58
C MET A 420 2.84 26.26 -4.72
N THR A 421 3.15 27.28 -3.93
CA THR A 421 2.52 28.60 -4.01
C THR A 421 3.52 29.63 -4.51
N VAL A 422 3.14 30.38 -5.53
CA VAL A 422 3.96 31.47 -6.09
C VAL A 422 3.47 32.80 -5.53
N VAL A 423 4.21 33.39 -4.60
CA VAL A 423 3.84 34.65 -3.92
C VAL A 423 4.61 35.82 -4.52
N SER A 424 3.88 36.74 -5.17
CA SER A 424 4.46 37.86 -5.89
C SER A 424 3.39 38.90 -6.27
N PRO A 425 3.75 40.18 -6.53
CA PRO A 425 2.81 41.15 -7.09
C PRO A 425 2.07 40.66 -8.35
N TRP A 426 2.72 39.82 -9.17
CA TRP A 426 2.22 39.31 -10.45
C TRP A 426 1.34 38.07 -10.35
N THR A 427 1.18 37.51 -9.15
CA THR A 427 0.39 36.29 -8.92
C THR A 427 -0.84 36.49 -8.04
N VAL A 428 -1.07 37.73 -7.58
CA VAL A 428 -2.28 38.12 -6.85
C VAL A 428 -3.54 37.84 -7.67
N GLY A 429 -4.53 37.23 -7.04
CA GLY A 429 -5.86 36.98 -7.61
C GLY A 429 -6.44 35.59 -7.38
N GLY A 430 -5.76 34.72 -6.61
CA GLY A 430 -6.27 33.39 -6.25
C GLY A 430 -6.37 32.43 -7.45
N PHE A 431 -5.34 32.41 -8.29
CA PHE A 431 -5.32 31.57 -9.49
C PHE A 431 -4.84 30.16 -9.18
N VAL A 432 -5.22 29.22 -10.04
CA VAL A 432 -4.64 27.87 -10.09
C VAL A 432 -3.89 27.67 -11.40
N SER A 433 -2.69 27.10 -11.33
CA SER A 433 -1.96 26.63 -12.51
C SER A 433 -1.94 25.10 -12.55
N SER A 434 -2.50 24.52 -13.61
CA SER A 434 -2.53 23.07 -13.85
C SER A 434 -1.58 22.62 -14.97
N GLU A 435 -0.57 23.44 -15.30
CA GLU A 435 0.60 22.98 -16.02
C GLU A 435 1.44 22.06 -15.12
N ALA A 436 2.00 20.99 -15.68
CA ALA A 436 2.83 20.08 -14.93
C ALA A 436 4.18 20.73 -14.56
N PHE A 437 4.56 20.68 -13.28
CA PHE A 437 5.83 21.18 -12.78
C PHE A 437 6.50 20.16 -11.83
N ASP A 438 7.79 20.33 -11.59
CA ASP A 438 8.57 19.64 -10.58
C ASP A 438 9.65 20.58 -9.98
N HIS A 439 10.55 20.09 -9.13
CA HIS A 439 11.63 20.92 -8.57
C HIS A 439 12.56 21.53 -9.62
N THR A 440 12.76 20.85 -10.75
CA THR A 440 13.58 21.40 -11.86
C THR A 440 12.93 22.63 -12.48
N SER A 441 11.62 22.81 -12.32
CA SER A 441 10.88 23.96 -12.83
C SER A 441 11.33 25.27 -12.14
N VAL A 442 11.81 25.21 -10.89
CA VAL A 442 12.42 26.37 -10.19
C VAL A 442 13.72 26.76 -10.85
N ILE A 443 14.61 25.78 -11.12
CA ILE A 443 15.86 26.04 -11.83
C ILE A 443 15.56 26.62 -13.21
N ARG A 444 14.61 26.04 -13.95
CA ARG A 444 14.24 26.51 -15.30
C ARG A 444 13.67 27.92 -15.32
N PHE A 445 12.94 28.32 -14.28
CA PHE A 445 12.55 29.72 -14.09
C PHE A 445 13.80 30.62 -13.97
N LEU A 446 14.76 30.22 -13.14
CA LEU A 446 16.03 30.93 -12.99
C LEU A 446 16.85 30.93 -14.28
N GLU A 447 16.84 29.86 -15.08
CA GLU A 447 17.51 29.84 -16.41
C GLU A 447 16.92 30.91 -17.33
N ARG A 448 15.58 31.00 -17.37
CA ARG A 448 14.85 31.98 -18.20
C ARG A 448 15.13 33.41 -17.78
N TRP A 449 15.24 33.65 -16.48
CA TRP A 449 15.43 34.98 -15.90
C TRP A 449 16.90 35.43 -15.95
N THR A 450 17.84 34.57 -15.57
CA THR A 450 19.26 34.92 -15.42
C THR A 450 20.11 34.60 -16.65
N GLY A 451 19.64 33.72 -17.54
CA GLY A 451 20.41 33.19 -18.66
C GLY A 451 21.39 32.07 -18.30
N VAL A 452 21.50 31.68 -17.03
CA VAL A 452 22.40 30.61 -16.56
C VAL A 452 21.73 29.25 -16.75
N ARG A 453 22.30 28.36 -17.57
CA ARG A 453 21.72 27.05 -17.91
C ARG A 453 22.23 25.94 -16.97
N GLU A 454 21.33 25.04 -16.56
CA GLU A 454 21.58 23.80 -15.83
C GLU A 454 21.61 22.57 -16.77
N PRO A 455 22.77 22.10 -17.23
CA PRO A 455 22.85 20.97 -18.16
C PRO A 455 22.37 19.63 -17.57
N ASN A 456 22.28 19.48 -16.25
CA ASN A 456 21.95 18.20 -15.62
C ASN A 456 20.47 17.80 -15.73
N ILE A 457 19.56 18.74 -16.03
CA ILE A 457 18.13 18.41 -16.18
C ILE A 457 17.93 17.55 -17.43
N SER A 458 17.36 16.36 -17.25
CA SER A 458 17.16 15.39 -18.33
C SER A 458 16.34 15.96 -19.49
N ALA A 459 16.57 15.42 -20.69
CA ALA A 459 15.85 15.83 -21.89
C ALA A 459 14.34 15.60 -21.76
N TRP A 460 13.94 14.50 -21.11
CA TRP A 460 12.53 14.19 -20.88
C TRP A 460 11.87 15.22 -19.94
N ARG A 461 12.48 15.54 -18.80
CA ARG A 461 11.94 16.54 -17.85
C ARG A 461 11.80 17.92 -18.48
N ARG A 462 12.80 18.36 -19.27
CA ARG A 462 12.72 19.61 -20.03
C ARG A 462 11.55 19.66 -21.01
N SER A 463 11.15 18.51 -21.54
CA SER A 463 10.06 18.40 -22.51
C SER A 463 8.67 18.40 -21.86
N VAL A 464 8.54 17.86 -20.64
CA VAL A 464 7.25 17.62 -19.98
C VAL A 464 6.89 18.69 -18.96
N PHE A 465 7.82 19.10 -18.11
CA PHE A 465 7.55 20.08 -17.06
C PHE A 465 7.68 21.51 -17.59
N GLY A 466 6.94 22.45 -17.02
CA GLY A 466 7.04 23.87 -17.34
C GLY A 466 8.26 24.55 -16.69
N ASP A 467 8.43 25.84 -16.96
CA ASP A 467 9.47 26.69 -16.35
C ASP A 467 8.90 27.71 -15.35
N LEU A 468 7.70 27.42 -14.79
CA LEU A 468 6.89 28.24 -13.88
C LEU A 468 6.43 29.61 -14.42
N THR A 469 6.87 30.04 -15.61
CA THR A 469 6.50 31.36 -16.13
C THR A 469 5.00 31.52 -16.40
N SER A 470 4.29 30.43 -16.68
CA SER A 470 2.82 30.41 -16.84
C SER A 470 2.03 30.63 -15.54
N ALA A 471 2.68 30.57 -14.38
CA ALA A 471 2.05 30.89 -13.10
C ALA A 471 1.79 32.41 -12.91
N PHE A 472 2.38 33.26 -13.76
CA PHE A 472 2.36 34.72 -13.63
C PHE A 472 1.42 35.40 -14.63
N ASP A 473 0.91 36.59 -14.28
CA ASP A 473 0.41 37.57 -15.25
C ASP A 473 1.14 38.90 -15.03
N PHE A 474 2.10 39.20 -15.91
CA PHE A 474 2.91 40.41 -15.85
C PHE A 474 2.22 41.66 -16.43
N HIS A 475 0.97 41.53 -16.90
CA HIS A 475 0.28 42.57 -17.66
C HIS A 475 -0.98 43.08 -16.96
N ARG A 476 -1.67 42.25 -16.16
CA ARG A 476 -2.95 42.60 -15.53
C ARG A 476 -2.91 42.42 -14.01
N GLY A 477 -3.22 43.50 -13.29
CA GLY A 477 -3.45 43.44 -11.85
C GLY A 477 -4.86 42.94 -11.55
N HIS A 478 -5.03 42.16 -10.48
CA HIS A 478 -6.32 41.60 -10.08
C HIS A 478 -6.75 42.09 -8.70
N ARG A 479 -8.08 42.19 -8.48
CA ARG A 479 -8.63 42.53 -7.16
C ARG A 479 -8.42 41.37 -6.18
N GLN A 480 -8.21 41.73 -4.93
CA GLN A 480 -8.06 40.80 -3.82
C GLN A 480 -9.41 40.11 -3.50
N PRO A 481 -9.47 38.77 -3.36
CA PRO A 481 -10.68 38.07 -2.94
C PRO A 481 -10.96 38.25 -1.43
N GLU A 482 -12.22 38.05 -0.99
CA GLU A 482 -12.57 38.04 0.45
C GLU A 482 -12.19 36.69 1.09
N VAL A 483 -11.86 36.67 2.38
CA VAL A 483 -11.30 35.50 3.11
C VAL A 483 -12.06 35.22 4.42
N ALA A 484 -12.03 33.96 4.86
CA ALA A 484 -12.61 33.51 6.14
C ALA A 484 -11.52 33.30 7.21
N GLN A 485 -11.87 33.44 8.49
CA GLN A 485 -10.95 33.41 9.64
C GLN A 485 -10.65 32.00 10.17
N PRO A 486 -9.50 31.80 10.84
CA PRO A 486 -9.27 30.63 11.70
C PRO A 486 -9.21 30.91 13.21
N GLY A 487 -9.12 29.81 13.97
CA GLY A 487 -8.92 29.81 15.42
C GLY A 487 -7.44 29.80 15.88
N PRO A 488 -7.21 29.84 17.21
CA PRO A 488 -5.89 29.96 17.82
C PRO A 488 -5.01 28.70 17.75
N VAL A 489 -3.69 28.89 17.76
CA VAL A 489 -2.67 27.82 17.79
C VAL A 489 -2.57 27.20 19.20
N PRO A 490 -2.61 25.87 19.34
CA PRO A 490 -2.56 25.17 20.63
C PRO A 490 -1.16 24.97 21.22
N ALA A 491 -1.11 24.52 22.49
CA ALA A 491 0.12 24.16 23.18
C ALA A 491 0.71 22.81 22.71
N PRO A 492 2.04 22.60 22.77
CA PRO A 492 2.68 21.36 22.32
C PRO A 492 2.29 20.10 23.10
N VAL A 493 2.16 18.97 22.38
CA VAL A 493 1.89 17.61 22.92
C VAL A 493 2.82 16.56 22.27
N GLY A 494 2.77 15.31 22.74
CA GLY A 494 3.49 14.19 22.10
C GLY A 494 2.90 13.80 20.74
N ARG A 495 3.76 13.37 19.80
CA ARG A 495 3.36 13.01 18.43
C ARG A 495 2.48 11.75 18.38
N TRP A 496 1.61 11.66 17.38
CA TRP A 496 0.66 10.55 17.23
C TRP A 496 0.33 10.26 15.76
N THR A 497 -0.30 9.10 15.56
CA THR A 497 -0.61 8.56 14.23
C THR A 497 -2.13 8.42 14.11
N PRO A 498 -2.77 9.05 13.11
CA PRO A 498 -4.23 9.07 13.01
C PRO A 498 -4.78 7.77 12.41
N GLU A 499 -5.86 7.26 12.98
CA GLU A 499 -6.58 6.08 12.49
C GLU A 499 -7.85 6.49 11.72
N PRO A 500 -8.26 5.75 10.67
CA PRO A 500 -9.48 6.06 9.95
C PRO A 500 -10.72 5.83 10.83
N PRO A 501 -11.78 6.63 10.65
CA PRO A 501 -13.03 6.43 11.38
C PRO A 501 -13.68 5.09 11.01
N LYS A 502 -14.46 4.52 11.92
CA LYS A 502 -15.21 3.27 11.67
C LYS A 502 -16.20 3.41 10.50
N GLU A 503 -16.88 4.54 10.43
CA GLU A 503 -17.75 4.92 9.32
C GLU A 503 -17.00 5.89 8.40
N GLN A 504 -16.62 5.41 7.22
CA GLN A 504 -15.83 6.18 6.25
C GLN A 504 -16.73 6.77 5.17
N SER A 505 -16.41 7.98 4.72
CA SER A 505 -17.00 8.59 3.53
C SER A 505 -15.96 9.48 2.86
N LEU A 506 -16.09 9.69 1.54
CA LEU A 506 -15.19 10.60 0.84
C LEU A 506 -15.32 12.02 1.39
N PRO A 507 -14.19 12.75 1.53
CA PRO A 507 -14.24 14.12 2.00
C PRO A 507 -15.03 15.02 1.05
N ARG A 508 -15.73 16.00 1.62
CA ARG A 508 -16.40 17.03 0.83
C ARG A 508 -15.42 18.16 0.53
N GLN A 509 -15.14 18.40 -0.75
CA GLN A 509 -14.41 19.57 -1.19
C GLN A 509 -15.28 20.83 -1.04
N GLU A 510 -14.67 21.97 -0.68
CA GLU A 510 -15.33 23.27 -0.64
C GLU A 510 -16.00 23.56 -2.00
N PRO A 511 -17.25 24.06 -2.02
CA PRO A 511 -17.92 24.38 -3.27
C PRO A 511 -17.30 25.59 -3.97
N GLY A 512 -17.38 25.61 -5.30
CA GLY A 512 -17.01 26.76 -6.13
C GLY A 512 -15.80 26.52 -7.02
N THR A 513 -15.52 27.52 -7.87
CA THR A 513 -14.42 27.48 -8.85
C THR A 513 -13.34 28.48 -8.51
N ARG A 514 -12.16 28.30 -9.12
CA ARG A 514 -11.06 29.27 -9.10
C ARG A 514 -10.68 29.66 -10.52
N ARG A 515 -10.07 30.84 -10.67
CA ARG A 515 -9.52 31.26 -11.97
C ARG A 515 -8.32 30.38 -12.32
N THR A 516 -8.16 30.02 -13.58
CA THR A 516 -7.02 29.22 -14.05
C THR A 516 -6.04 30.05 -14.86
N ARG A 517 -4.76 29.69 -14.75
CA ARG A 517 -3.73 30.09 -15.70
C ARG A 517 -3.91 29.33 -17.03
N PRO A 518 -3.54 29.93 -18.18
CA PRO A 518 -3.64 29.27 -19.47
C PRO A 518 -2.82 27.97 -19.50
N LEU A 519 -3.37 26.92 -20.12
CA LEU A 519 -2.68 25.65 -20.29
C LEU A 519 -1.86 25.64 -21.59
N PRO A 520 -0.64 25.08 -21.59
CA PRO A 520 0.18 24.99 -22.80
C PRO A 520 -0.20 23.81 -23.71
N TYR A 521 -1.21 23.03 -23.34
CA TYR A 521 -1.57 21.77 -24.00
C TYR A 521 -2.76 21.93 -24.95
N ARG A 522 -2.74 21.24 -26.09
CA ARG A 522 -3.89 21.09 -27.00
C ARG A 522 -4.01 19.63 -27.41
N LEU A 523 -4.63 18.83 -26.55
CA LEU A 523 -4.59 17.38 -26.64
C LEU A 523 -5.72 16.81 -27.51
N SER A 524 -5.43 15.70 -28.19
CA SER A 524 -6.42 14.93 -28.94
C SER A 524 -6.11 13.43 -28.84
N LEU A 525 -7.17 12.63 -28.86
CA LEU A 525 -7.09 11.18 -28.92
C LEU A 525 -8.11 10.68 -29.92
N ARG A 526 -7.65 9.89 -30.90
CA ARG A 526 -8.52 9.12 -31.80
C ARG A 526 -8.25 7.63 -31.60
N PRO A 527 -9.26 6.84 -31.20
CA PRO A 527 -9.17 5.39 -31.20
C PRO A 527 -9.36 4.84 -32.63
N ASP A 528 -8.70 3.72 -32.91
CA ASP A 528 -8.84 2.90 -34.11
C ASP A 528 -8.80 1.44 -33.62
N VAL A 529 -9.98 0.86 -33.42
CA VAL A 529 -10.10 -0.52 -32.90
C VAL A 529 -9.89 -1.51 -34.02
N THR A 530 -8.93 -2.40 -33.81
CA THR A 530 -8.57 -3.49 -34.72
C THR A 530 -8.94 -4.82 -34.07
N ARG A 531 -8.72 -5.94 -34.77
CA ARG A 531 -8.89 -7.28 -34.17
C ARG A 531 -7.92 -7.51 -33.00
N ASP A 532 -6.74 -6.89 -33.06
CA ASP A 532 -5.61 -7.20 -32.18
C ASP A 532 -5.44 -6.18 -31.03
N GLY A 533 -6.31 -5.17 -30.94
CA GLY A 533 -6.15 -4.10 -29.95
C GLY A 533 -6.80 -2.77 -30.35
N VAL A 534 -6.77 -1.84 -29.40
CA VAL A 534 -7.17 -0.44 -29.57
C VAL A 534 -5.95 0.39 -29.91
N ARG A 535 -5.85 0.87 -31.15
CA ARG A 535 -4.80 1.82 -31.54
C ARG A 535 -5.18 3.23 -31.12
N LEU A 536 -4.43 3.80 -30.20
CA LEU A 536 -4.53 5.17 -29.70
C LEU A 536 -3.67 6.09 -30.56
N ARG A 537 -4.31 6.96 -31.35
CA ARG A 537 -3.64 8.07 -32.06
C ARG A 537 -3.69 9.31 -31.18
N LEU A 538 -2.58 9.59 -30.52
CA LEU A 538 -2.40 10.70 -29.59
C LEU A 538 -1.87 11.92 -30.34
N GLY A 539 -2.32 13.11 -29.95
CA GLY A 539 -1.82 14.36 -30.51
C GLY A 539 -1.77 15.49 -29.52
N ASN A 540 -0.80 16.37 -29.73
CA ASN A 540 -0.59 17.58 -28.94
C ASN A 540 -0.24 18.74 -29.87
N ASP A 541 -1.18 19.66 -30.10
CA ASP A 541 -0.96 20.91 -30.85
C ASP A 541 -0.48 22.06 -29.96
N GLY A 542 -0.20 21.76 -28.68
CA GLY A 542 0.30 22.70 -27.69
C GLY A 542 1.77 23.06 -27.88
N SER A 543 2.26 23.95 -27.03
CA SER A 543 3.63 24.47 -27.03
C SER A 543 4.61 23.67 -26.15
N THR A 544 4.10 22.85 -25.23
CA THR A 544 4.89 22.01 -24.32
C THR A 544 4.59 20.54 -24.59
N GLY A 545 5.56 19.64 -24.36
CA GLY A 545 5.34 18.21 -24.46
C GLY A 545 4.30 17.73 -23.45
N ALA A 546 3.56 16.68 -23.80
CA ALA A 546 2.47 16.16 -22.98
C ALA A 546 2.67 14.66 -22.73
N TRP A 547 2.49 14.25 -21.48
CA TRP A 547 2.45 12.84 -21.11
C TRP A 547 1.03 12.28 -21.32
N PHE A 548 0.97 10.97 -21.60
CA PHE A 548 -0.28 10.22 -21.66
C PHE A 548 -0.08 8.89 -20.98
N THR A 549 -1.02 8.49 -20.12
CA THR A 549 -1.01 7.17 -19.48
C THR A 549 -2.31 6.43 -19.75
N ALA A 550 -2.22 5.25 -20.37
CA ALA A 550 -3.34 4.35 -20.60
C ALA A 550 -3.40 3.29 -19.49
N TYR A 551 -4.58 3.15 -18.91
CA TYR A 551 -4.94 2.24 -17.83
C TYR A 551 -5.92 1.19 -18.36
N PRO A 552 -5.42 0.02 -18.80
CA PRO A 552 -6.25 -1.10 -19.21
C PRO A 552 -6.85 -1.78 -17.97
N VAL A 553 -8.18 -1.82 -17.89
CA VAL A 553 -8.92 -2.20 -16.68
C VAL A 553 -8.83 -3.71 -16.38
N ASP A 554 -8.22 -4.51 -17.26
CA ASP A 554 -7.86 -5.92 -17.07
C ASP A 554 -6.66 -6.15 -16.11
N ALA A 555 -6.19 -5.09 -15.45
CA ALA A 555 -5.07 -5.08 -14.52
C ALA A 555 -3.68 -5.27 -15.16
N THR A 556 -3.57 -5.26 -16.48
CA THR A 556 -2.25 -5.16 -17.13
C THR A 556 -1.57 -3.84 -16.76
N ALA A 557 -0.23 -3.81 -16.82
CA ALA A 557 0.54 -2.65 -16.38
C ALA A 557 0.18 -1.40 -17.23
N PRO A 558 -0.04 -0.22 -16.62
CA PRO A 558 -0.32 1.00 -17.36
C PRO A 558 0.78 1.36 -18.36
N HIS A 559 0.39 1.85 -19.54
CA HIS A 559 1.30 2.26 -20.59
C HIS A 559 1.46 3.77 -20.59
N THR A 560 2.71 4.26 -20.55
CA THR A 560 2.99 5.70 -20.53
C THR A 560 3.77 6.13 -21.77
N TRP A 561 3.37 7.27 -22.35
CA TRP A 561 4.00 7.85 -23.53
C TRP A 561 4.18 9.36 -23.35
N THR A 562 5.12 9.93 -24.10
CA THR A 562 5.32 11.39 -24.20
C THR A 562 5.12 11.81 -25.65
N VAL A 563 4.23 12.77 -25.89
CA VAL A 563 4.01 13.38 -27.20
C VAL A 563 4.63 14.77 -27.20
N PRO A 564 5.59 15.06 -28.09
CA PRO A 564 6.24 16.37 -28.11
C PRO A 564 5.26 17.49 -28.47
N ALA A 565 5.67 18.73 -28.21
CA ALA A 565 4.94 19.91 -28.65
C ALA A 565 4.70 19.86 -30.17
N ARG A 566 3.49 20.17 -30.63
CA ARG A 566 3.06 20.06 -32.03
C ARG A 566 3.28 18.67 -32.64
N GLY A 567 3.27 17.63 -31.81
CA GLY A 567 3.56 16.25 -32.16
C GLY A 567 2.33 15.36 -32.28
N ARG A 568 2.55 14.15 -32.81
CA ARG A 568 1.60 13.04 -32.88
C ARG A 568 2.30 11.73 -32.55
N ALA A 569 1.59 10.78 -31.98
CA ALA A 569 2.09 9.43 -31.71
C ALA A 569 0.98 8.38 -31.89
N GLY A 570 1.35 7.14 -32.20
CA GLY A 570 0.43 6.03 -32.38
C GLY A 570 0.88 4.83 -31.56
N HIS A 571 0.03 4.37 -30.64
CA HIS A 571 0.31 3.23 -29.77
C HIS A 571 -0.87 2.27 -29.76
N THR A 572 -0.64 1.00 -29.44
CA THR A 572 -1.70 0.00 -29.38
C THR A 572 -1.76 -0.58 -27.98
N VAL A 573 -2.96 -0.63 -27.40
CA VAL A 573 -3.26 -1.36 -26.18
C VAL A 573 -3.99 -2.64 -26.59
N GLY A 574 -3.48 -3.79 -26.17
CA GLY A 574 -4.10 -5.08 -26.47
C GLY A 574 -5.49 -5.19 -25.85
N HIS A 575 -6.33 -6.08 -26.39
CA HIS A 575 -7.62 -6.40 -25.79
C HIS A 575 -7.92 -7.89 -25.94
N GLY A 576 -8.67 -8.45 -24.99
CA GLY A 576 -9.04 -9.87 -24.97
C GLY A 576 -10.28 -10.18 -25.80
N GLU A 577 -10.77 -11.42 -25.67
CA GLU A 577 -12.04 -11.86 -26.29
C GLU A 577 -13.25 -11.09 -25.74
N ASP A 578 -13.17 -10.60 -24.51
CA ASP A 578 -14.20 -9.80 -23.84
C ASP A 578 -14.23 -8.33 -24.31
N GLY A 579 -13.32 -7.95 -25.21
CA GLY A 579 -13.13 -6.58 -25.67
C GLY A 579 -12.15 -5.79 -24.80
N TYR A 580 -12.34 -4.47 -24.77
CA TYR A 580 -11.44 -3.51 -24.12
C TYR A 580 -12.19 -2.58 -23.16
N ASP A 581 -11.50 -2.22 -22.08
CA ASP A 581 -11.87 -1.12 -21.20
C ASP A 581 -10.57 -0.38 -20.83
N VAL A 582 -10.36 0.79 -21.45
CA VAL A 582 -9.12 1.56 -21.34
C VAL A 582 -9.46 2.97 -20.96
N GLN A 583 -8.83 3.46 -19.89
CA GLN A 583 -8.90 4.86 -19.51
C GLN A 583 -7.57 5.54 -19.82
N VAL A 584 -7.58 6.71 -20.45
CA VAL A 584 -6.35 7.45 -20.80
C VAL A 584 -6.34 8.77 -20.07
N HIS A 585 -5.29 9.03 -19.27
CA HIS A 585 -5.04 10.32 -18.61
C HIS A 585 -4.02 11.13 -19.41
N GLY A 586 -4.19 12.45 -19.40
CA GLY A 586 -3.17 13.42 -19.82
C GLY A 586 -3.16 14.64 -18.89
N PRO A 587 -2.23 15.59 -19.09
CA PRO A 587 -2.14 16.78 -18.26
C PRO A 587 -3.34 17.72 -18.46
N GLY A 588 -3.47 18.71 -17.57
CA GLY A 588 -4.51 19.74 -17.69
C GLY A 588 -5.94 19.17 -17.67
N TRP A 589 -6.22 18.24 -16.75
CA TRP A 589 -7.54 17.63 -16.54
C TRP A 589 -8.10 16.80 -17.72
N SER A 590 -7.26 16.42 -18.68
CA SER A 590 -7.71 15.67 -19.85
C SER A 590 -7.89 14.17 -19.54
N ARG A 591 -9.07 13.62 -19.85
CA ARG A 591 -9.40 12.19 -19.70
C ARG A 591 -10.13 11.66 -20.93
N TRP A 592 -9.83 10.40 -21.27
CA TRP A 592 -10.63 9.60 -22.19
C TRP A 592 -11.00 8.26 -21.55
N GLU A 593 -12.22 7.79 -21.78
CA GLU A 593 -12.64 6.41 -21.46
C GLU A 593 -13.10 5.74 -22.74
N LEU A 594 -12.54 4.57 -23.03
CA LEU A 594 -12.78 3.77 -24.22
C LEU A 594 -13.22 2.38 -23.78
N ARG A 595 -14.47 2.02 -24.05
CA ARG A 595 -15.00 0.66 -23.82
C ARG A 595 -15.67 0.10 -25.06
N GLY A 596 -15.63 -1.21 -25.24
CA GLY A 596 -16.37 -1.93 -26.28
C GLY A 596 -15.93 -3.39 -26.46
N THR A 597 -16.72 -4.17 -27.18
CA THR A 597 -16.53 -5.62 -27.37
C THR A 597 -15.62 -5.99 -28.57
N GLY A 598 -15.14 -5.00 -29.32
CA GLY A 598 -14.33 -5.18 -30.53
C GLY A 598 -14.63 -4.11 -31.57
N VAL A 599 -14.60 -4.48 -32.86
CA VAL A 599 -14.92 -3.55 -33.98
C VAL A 599 -16.42 -3.25 -34.00
N GLY A 600 -16.78 -2.07 -33.48
CA GLY A 600 -18.16 -1.59 -33.35
C GLY A 600 -18.36 -0.22 -33.96
N ALA A 601 -19.10 0.64 -33.28
CA ALA A 601 -19.08 2.06 -33.56
C ALA A 601 -17.75 2.70 -33.12
N GLU A 602 -17.49 3.92 -33.58
CA GLU A 602 -16.36 4.74 -33.14
C GLU A 602 -16.79 6.19 -32.97
N ALA A 603 -16.21 6.87 -31.99
CA ALA A 603 -16.38 8.30 -31.83
C ALA A 603 -15.14 8.97 -31.25
N TRP A 604 -14.83 10.17 -31.73
CA TRP A 604 -13.73 10.99 -31.20
C TRP A 604 -14.00 12.49 -31.37
N LEU A 605 -13.39 13.27 -30.50
CA LEU A 605 -13.41 14.72 -30.53
C LEU A 605 -12.33 15.25 -31.49
N VAL A 606 -12.72 16.17 -32.35
CA VAL A 606 -11.81 17.04 -33.09
C VAL A 606 -12.03 18.48 -32.62
N GLY A 607 -11.09 19.02 -31.85
CA GLY A 607 -11.18 20.40 -31.36
C GLY A 607 -11.04 21.41 -32.51
N HIS A 608 -11.94 22.40 -32.57
CA HIS A 608 -11.85 23.52 -33.50
C HIS A 608 -11.91 24.85 -32.74
N PRO A 609 -10.90 25.19 -31.92
CA PRO A 609 -10.92 26.34 -31.03
C PRO A 609 -11.21 27.66 -31.75
N ALA A 610 -10.79 27.79 -33.03
CA ALA A 610 -11.02 28.97 -33.87
C ALA A 610 -12.50 29.36 -34.09
N VAL A 611 -13.45 28.43 -33.92
CA VAL A 611 -14.90 28.70 -34.09
C VAL A 611 -15.70 28.54 -32.79
N GLY A 612 -15.03 28.26 -31.67
CA GLY A 612 -15.69 28.05 -30.37
C GLY A 612 -16.65 26.85 -30.32
N LEU A 613 -16.48 25.88 -31.22
CA LEU A 613 -17.30 24.66 -31.30
C LEU A 613 -16.43 23.41 -31.17
N MET A 614 -17.01 22.38 -30.57
CA MET A 614 -16.50 21.02 -30.50
C MET A 614 -17.11 20.18 -31.62
N ARG A 615 -16.26 19.45 -32.35
CA ARG A 615 -16.68 18.57 -33.45
C ARG A 615 -16.51 17.11 -33.05
N ILE A 616 -17.61 16.41 -32.80
CA ILE A 616 -17.60 14.99 -32.46
C ILE A 616 -17.86 14.22 -33.74
N VAL A 617 -16.88 13.42 -34.17
CA VAL A 617 -17.01 12.55 -35.34
C VAL A 617 -17.45 11.18 -34.85
N CYS A 618 -18.56 10.68 -35.37
CA CYS A 618 -19.06 9.34 -35.10
C CYS A 618 -19.04 8.53 -36.40
N SER A 619 -18.40 7.37 -36.39
CA SER A 619 -18.29 6.47 -37.54
C SER A 619 -18.68 5.05 -37.18
N ASN A 620 -19.11 4.28 -38.17
CA ASN A 620 -19.44 2.87 -38.01
C ASN A 620 -18.59 2.00 -38.95
N PRO A 621 -17.40 1.54 -38.50
CA PRO A 621 -16.59 0.59 -39.27
C PRO A 621 -17.16 -0.84 -39.28
N SER A 622 -18.15 -1.17 -38.46
CA SER A 622 -18.73 -2.52 -38.37
C SER A 622 -19.70 -2.84 -39.52
N ALA A 623 -20.01 -4.13 -39.69
CA ALA A 623 -20.94 -4.61 -40.72
C ALA A 623 -22.43 -4.46 -40.35
N ALA A 624 -22.75 -4.11 -39.09
CA ALA A 624 -24.11 -3.91 -38.62
C ALA A 624 -24.47 -2.42 -38.53
N THR A 625 -25.74 -2.06 -38.63
CA THR A 625 -26.19 -0.69 -38.34
C THR A 625 -26.05 -0.41 -36.84
N ARG A 626 -25.54 0.77 -36.46
CA ARG A 626 -25.34 1.19 -35.07
C ARG A 626 -26.15 2.44 -34.71
N ARG A 627 -26.66 2.49 -33.49
CA ARG A 627 -27.51 3.57 -32.97
C ARG A 627 -26.86 4.25 -31.77
N LEU A 628 -26.30 5.42 -32.00
CA LEU A 628 -25.53 6.14 -30.98
C LEU A 628 -26.34 7.24 -30.31
N LEU A 629 -26.07 7.46 -29.02
CA LEU A 629 -26.44 8.69 -28.32
C LEU A 629 -25.17 9.50 -28.04
N VAL A 630 -25.18 10.78 -28.39
CA VAL A 630 -24.07 11.73 -28.19
C VAL A 630 -24.58 12.89 -27.37
N GLY A 631 -23.92 13.21 -26.25
CA GLY A 631 -24.33 14.35 -25.43
C GLY A 631 -23.30 14.75 -24.38
N GLU A 632 -23.52 15.92 -23.81
CA GLU A 632 -22.81 16.39 -22.62
C GLU A 632 -23.35 15.64 -21.38
N SER A 633 -22.46 15.28 -20.46
CA SER A 633 -22.77 14.43 -19.31
C SER A 633 -22.77 15.21 -17.97
N ALA A 634 -21.94 16.24 -17.87
CA ALA A 634 -21.65 16.95 -16.62
C ALA A 634 -22.17 18.39 -16.62
N HIS A 635 -21.90 19.15 -17.67
CA HIS A 635 -22.03 20.59 -17.67
C HIS A 635 -23.29 21.07 -18.39
N ALA A 636 -24.30 21.50 -17.64
CA ALA A 636 -25.53 22.04 -18.22
C ALA A 636 -25.30 23.42 -18.86
N ARG A 637 -25.98 23.71 -19.96
CA ARG A 637 -25.94 24.98 -20.70
C ARG A 637 -27.23 25.77 -20.50
N ARG A 638 -27.13 27.11 -20.51
CA ARG A 638 -28.30 28.01 -20.44
C ARG A 638 -29.28 27.87 -21.60
N HIS A 639 -28.85 27.37 -22.78
CA HIS A 639 -29.71 27.16 -23.93
C HIS A 639 -29.35 25.87 -24.69
N GLY A 640 -30.22 24.85 -24.63
CA GLY A 640 -30.30 23.79 -25.64
C GLY A 640 -29.34 22.62 -25.50
N ASP A 641 -29.21 22.02 -24.32
CA ASP A 641 -28.60 20.69 -24.23
C ASP A 641 -29.52 19.65 -24.85
N GLN A 642 -29.08 19.10 -25.99
CA GLN A 642 -29.78 18.05 -26.70
C GLN A 642 -28.88 16.83 -26.78
N VAL A 643 -29.34 15.73 -26.21
CA VAL A 643 -28.78 14.40 -26.51
C VAL A 643 -29.15 14.07 -27.95
N HIS A 644 -28.15 13.95 -28.81
CA HIS A 644 -28.32 13.63 -30.22
C HIS A 644 -28.40 12.11 -30.41
N ALA A 645 -29.45 11.64 -31.08
CA ALA A 645 -29.55 10.25 -31.53
C ALA A 645 -29.11 10.13 -32.99
N LEU A 646 -28.18 9.21 -33.26
CA LEU A 646 -27.65 8.95 -34.59
C LEU A 646 -27.93 7.50 -34.98
N THR A 647 -28.24 7.27 -36.25
CA THR A 647 -28.24 5.94 -36.87
C THR A 647 -27.19 5.92 -37.96
N LEU A 648 -26.22 5.01 -37.86
CA LEU A 648 -25.09 4.89 -38.76
C LEU A 648 -25.16 3.53 -39.46
N ARG A 649 -25.35 3.55 -40.79
CA ARG A 649 -25.21 2.36 -41.64
C ARG A 649 -23.74 1.91 -41.66
N PRO A 650 -23.44 0.65 -42.02
CA PRO A 650 -22.06 0.19 -42.22
C PRO A 650 -21.25 1.15 -43.11
N GLY A 651 -20.05 1.51 -42.67
CA GLY A 651 -19.15 2.46 -43.34
C GLY A 651 -19.53 3.94 -43.23
N ALA A 652 -20.69 4.28 -42.67
CA ALA A 652 -21.13 5.68 -42.58
C ALA A 652 -20.39 6.45 -41.48
N SER A 653 -20.20 7.75 -41.70
CA SER A 653 -19.72 8.71 -40.70
C SER A 653 -20.64 9.92 -40.63
N ARG A 654 -20.88 10.45 -39.43
CA ARG A 654 -21.62 11.69 -39.20
C ARG A 654 -20.90 12.54 -38.16
N THR A 655 -21.19 13.83 -38.16
CA THR A 655 -20.59 14.78 -37.22
C THR A 655 -21.68 15.43 -36.38
N VAL A 656 -21.45 15.51 -35.07
CA VAL A 656 -22.25 16.28 -34.13
C VAL A 656 -21.43 17.48 -33.69
N TRP A 657 -22.03 18.66 -33.77
CA TRP A 657 -21.43 19.91 -33.32
C TRP A 657 -22.01 20.29 -31.97
N LEU A 658 -21.15 20.47 -30.99
CA LEU A 658 -21.53 20.89 -29.64
C LEU A 658 -20.77 22.17 -29.27
N ARG A 659 -21.40 23.07 -28.51
CA ARG A 659 -20.69 24.17 -27.85
C ARG A 659 -20.08 23.63 -26.56
N PRO A 660 -18.87 24.00 -26.15
CA PRO A 660 -18.45 23.72 -24.78
C PRO A 660 -19.38 24.45 -23.80
N ALA A 661 -19.44 23.99 -22.56
CA ALA A 661 -20.11 24.73 -21.49
C ALA A 661 -19.32 26.01 -21.14
N ASP A 662 -19.80 26.73 -20.12
CA ASP A 662 -19.15 27.96 -19.66
C ASP A 662 -17.65 27.72 -19.42
N HIS A 663 -16.85 28.69 -19.86
CA HIS A 663 -15.39 28.68 -19.76
C HIS A 663 -14.67 27.54 -20.50
N GLY A 664 -15.35 26.87 -21.45
CA GLY A 664 -14.70 25.92 -22.36
C GLY A 664 -14.73 24.46 -21.91
N TRP A 665 -15.30 24.16 -20.73
CA TRP A 665 -15.36 22.80 -20.19
C TRP A 665 -16.31 21.88 -20.95
N TYR A 666 -15.97 20.59 -20.99
CA TYR A 666 -16.78 19.54 -21.60
C TYR A 666 -16.56 18.17 -20.95
N ASP A 667 -17.62 17.37 -20.92
CA ASP A 667 -17.63 15.96 -20.56
C ASP A 667 -18.57 15.21 -21.52
N ILE A 668 -18.06 14.96 -22.73
CA ILE A 668 -18.85 14.36 -23.81
C ILE A 668 -18.88 12.84 -23.63
N ALA A 669 -20.08 12.27 -23.60
CA ALA A 669 -20.29 10.83 -23.67
C ALA A 669 -20.94 10.40 -24.98
N VAL A 670 -20.47 9.28 -25.52
CA VAL A 670 -21.10 8.56 -26.63
C VAL A 670 -21.33 7.11 -26.21
N VAL A 671 -22.59 6.67 -26.28
CA VAL A 671 -23.00 5.28 -25.99
C VAL A 671 -23.65 4.67 -27.23
N ASP A 672 -23.49 3.36 -27.41
CA ASP A 672 -24.13 2.59 -28.47
C ASP A 672 -25.31 1.80 -27.88
N ARG A 673 -26.50 1.97 -28.44
CA ARG A 673 -27.69 1.21 -28.02
C ARG A 673 -27.68 -0.22 -28.53
N ASP A 674 -26.79 -0.53 -29.48
CA ASP A 674 -26.60 -1.86 -30.06
C ASP A 674 -25.35 -2.58 -29.51
N ASP A 675 -24.55 -1.92 -28.66
CA ASP A 675 -23.45 -2.53 -27.89
C ASP A 675 -23.42 -1.92 -26.48
N PRO A 676 -23.95 -2.60 -25.45
CA PRO A 676 -24.03 -2.04 -24.10
C PRO A 676 -22.67 -1.81 -23.43
N ALA A 677 -21.60 -2.45 -23.90
CA ALA A 677 -20.25 -2.20 -23.39
C ALA A 677 -19.64 -0.92 -23.98
N PHE A 678 -20.18 -0.42 -25.11
CA PHE A 678 -19.57 0.69 -25.83
C PHE A 678 -19.68 2.02 -25.07
N LEU A 679 -18.51 2.59 -24.76
CA LEU A 679 -18.39 3.96 -24.29
C LEU A 679 -17.24 4.67 -25.01
N ARG A 680 -17.51 5.90 -25.43
CA ARG A 680 -16.47 6.92 -25.64
C ARG A 680 -16.79 8.09 -24.73
N ARG A 681 -15.95 8.33 -23.73
CA ARG A 681 -15.99 9.55 -22.92
C ARG A 681 -14.77 10.41 -23.22
N MET A 682 -14.98 11.71 -23.36
CA MET A 682 -13.92 12.70 -23.56
C MET A 682 -14.19 13.87 -22.61
N THR A 683 -13.27 14.10 -21.68
CA THR A 683 -13.39 15.14 -20.66
C THR A 683 -12.18 16.08 -20.74
N GLY A 684 -12.42 17.38 -20.61
CA GLY A 684 -11.36 18.38 -20.56
C GLY A 684 -11.88 19.80 -20.78
N VAL A 685 -10.96 20.69 -21.14
CA VAL A 685 -11.24 22.10 -21.46
C VAL A 685 -10.80 22.40 -22.90
N LEU A 686 -11.66 23.07 -23.66
CA LEU A 686 -11.32 23.54 -25.00
C LEU A 686 -10.29 24.68 -24.87
N ALA A 687 -9.10 24.49 -25.43
CA ALA A 687 -8.01 25.45 -25.31
C ALA A 687 -8.41 26.87 -25.76
N HIS A 688 -8.08 27.86 -24.93
CA HIS A 688 -8.25 29.28 -25.18
C HIS A 688 -7.02 30.06 -24.69
N ASP A 689 -6.73 31.20 -25.32
CA ASP A 689 -5.48 31.95 -25.09
C ASP A 689 -5.53 32.88 -23.86
N GLY A 690 -6.47 32.68 -22.92
CA GLY A 690 -6.72 33.56 -21.77
C GLY A 690 -6.99 32.82 -20.47
N SER A 691 -7.19 33.56 -19.37
CA SER A 691 -7.54 32.96 -18.07
C SER A 691 -8.88 32.23 -18.15
N GLY A 692 -8.96 31.02 -17.59
CA GLY A 692 -10.20 30.25 -17.48
C GLY A 692 -10.72 30.19 -16.05
N VAL A 693 -11.57 29.19 -15.78
CA VAL A 693 -11.90 28.75 -14.42
C VAL A 693 -11.71 27.24 -14.32
N THR A 694 -11.52 26.72 -13.12
CA THR A 694 -11.48 25.28 -12.83
C THR A 694 -12.82 24.64 -13.13
N ASP A 695 -12.87 23.32 -13.30
CA ASP A 695 -14.08 22.58 -13.65
C ASP A 695 -15.27 23.00 -12.75
N PRO A 696 -16.31 23.67 -13.30
CA PRO A 696 -17.48 24.11 -12.54
C PRO A 696 -18.33 22.98 -11.97
N ALA A 697 -18.13 21.77 -12.46
CA ALA A 697 -18.83 20.58 -12.04
C ALA A 697 -18.02 19.76 -11.02
N THR A 698 -16.83 20.19 -10.62
CA THR A 698 -16.08 19.61 -9.47
C THR A 698 -16.98 19.47 -8.24
N ALA A 699 -16.84 18.38 -7.50
CA ALA A 699 -17.66 18.05 -6.32
C ALA A 699 -19.18 17.94 -6.58
N THR A 700 -19.63 17.94 -7.84
CA THR A 700 -21.03 17.67 -8.19
C THR A 700 -21.23 16.15 -8.30
N PRO A 701 -22.18 15.55 -7.55
CA PRO A 701 -22.44 14.12 -7.66
C PRO A 701 -22.97 13.75 -9.06
N PRO A 702 -22.78 12.49 -9.51
CA PRO A 702 -23.39 12.03 -10.74
C PRO A 702 -24.92 12.09 -10.63
N ALA A 703 -25.60 12.49 -11.71
CA ALA A 703 -27.06 12.60 -11.74
C ALA A 703 -27.76 11.23 -11.75
N LEU A 704 -27.13 10.23 -12.37
CA LEU A 704 -27.55 8.84 -12.40
C LEU A 704 -26.42 8.03 -11.78
N ASP A 705 -26.76 7.15 -10.86
CA ASP A 705 -25.84 6.25 -10.19
C ASP A 705 -26.31 4.79 -10.37
N ALA A 706 -25.38 3.85 -10.29
CA ALA A 706 -25.66 2.43 -10.43
C ALA A 706 -24.85 1.63 -9.40
N ALA A 707 -25.50 0.67 -8.76
CA ALA A 707 -24.87 -0.34 -7.93
C ALA A 707 -25.24 -1.73 -8.46
N VAL A 708 -24.33 -2.70 -8.30
CA VAL A 708 -24.57 -4.10 -8.68
C VAL A 708 -24.27 -4.99 -7.47
N THR A 709 -25.26 -5.78 -7.04
CA THR A 709 -25.20 -6.59 -5.81
C THR A 709 -25.92 -7.93 -5.98
N LEU A 710 -25.79 -8.81 -4.99
CA LEU A 710 -26.68 -9.96 -4.84
C LEU A 710 -27.96 -9.53 -4.07
N PRO A 711 -29.14 -10.13 -4.33
CA PRO A 711 -30.40 -9.84 -3.61
C PRO A 711 -30.33 -10.15 -2.09
N GLU A 712 -31.28 -9.72 -1.27
CA GLU A 712 -31.42 -10.18 0.13
C GLU A 712 -32.63 -11.11 0.31
N PRO A 713 -32.62 -12.08 1.26
CA PRO A 713 -31.50 -12.50 2.11
C PRO A 713 -30.62 -13.51 1.35
N LEU A 714 -29.37 -13.17 1.05
CA LEU A 714 -28.43 -14.04 0.35
C LEU A 714 -27.04 -13.97 0.97
N PRO A 715 -26.19 -14.97 0.68
CA PRO A 715 -24.87 -15.08 1.27
C PRO A 715 -24.00 -13.85 1.00
N ALA A 716 -22.97 -13.68 1.84
CA ALA A 716 -22.10 -12.52 1.79
C ALA A 716 -21.49 -12.34 0.39
N LEU A 717 -21.13 -11.08 0.05
CA LEU A 717 -20.59 -10.68 -1.26
C LEU A 717 -19.37 -11.50 -1.72
N ASP A 718 -18.70 -12.18 -0.79
CA ASP A 718 -17.56 -13.06 -0.98
C ASP A 718 -17.95 -14.49 -1.39
N THR A 719 -19.24 -14.82 -1.42
CA THR A 719 -19.69 -16.16 -1.79
C THR A 719 -19.53 -16.36 -3.28
N PRO A 720 -18.71 -17.35 -3.69
CA PRO A 720 -18.41 -17.55 -5.10
C PRO A 720 -19.63 -18.03 -5.87
N PHE A 721 -19.72 -17.60 -7.13
CA PHE A 721 -20.66 -18.14 -8.10
C PHE A 721 -20.29 -19.61 -8.37
N VAL A 722 -21.22 -20.42 -8.86
CA VAL A 722 -20.93 -21.82 -9.17
C VAL A 722 -20.92 -22.04 -10.69
N GLN A 723 -19.90 -22.74 -11.19
CA GLN A 723 -19.77 -23.09 -12.62
C GLN A 723 -21.07 -23.69 -13.18
N GLY A 724 -21.58 -23.11 -14.26
CA GLY A 724 -22.80 -23.58 -14.95
C GLY A 724 -24.11 -23.37 -14.18
N SER A 725 -24.09 -22.78 -12.99
CA SER A 725 -25.28 -22.56 -12.16
C SER A 725 -25.79 -21.11 -12.27
N PRO A 726 -27.09 -20.89 -12.54
CA PRO A 726 -27.67 -19.55 -12.57
C PRO A 726 -27.65 -18.89 -11.20
N THR A 727 -27.24 -17.61 -11.17
CA THR A 727 -27.17 -16.76 -9.99
C THR A 727 -27.90 -15.45 -10.27
N GLU A 728 -28.77 -15.00 -9.37
CA GLU A 728 -29.45 -13.71 -9.52
C GLU A 728 -28.53 -12.56 -9.09
N VAL A 729 -28.52 -11.50 -9.88
CA VAL A 729 -27.78 -10.26 -9.65
C VAL A 729 -28.76 -9.08 -9.78
N VAL A 730 -28.69 -8.12 -8.87
CA VAL A 730 -29.53 -6.92 -8.86
C VAL A 730 -28.67 -5.70 -9.23
N ALA A 731 -29.11 -4.95 -10.23
CA ALA A 731 -28.57 -3.64 -10.54
C ALA A 731 -29.53 -2.55 -10.04
N THR A 732 -29.14 -1.82 -8.99
CA THR A 732 -29.93 -0.70 -8.45
C THR A 732 -29.49 0.60 -9.11
N LEU A 733 -30.41 1.24 -9.85
CA LEU A 733 -30.19 2.52 -10.51
C LEU A 733 -30.82 3.63 -9.67
N ARG A 734 -30.06 4.69 -9.35
CA ARG A 734 -30.53 5.80 -8.51
C ARG A 734 -30.46 7.12 -9.26
N ASN A 735 -31.56 7.87 -9.28
CA ASN A 735 -31.56 9.24 -9.79
C ASN A 735 -31.23 10.21 -8.66
N LEU A 736 -30.00 10.70 -8.65
CA LEU A 736 -29.50 11.67 -7.66
C LEU A 736 -29.73 13.12 -8.11
N SER A 737 -30.29 13.34 -9.31
CA SER A 737 -30.60 14.68 -9.79
C SER A 737 -31.97 15.20 -9.32
N HIS A 738 -32.14 16.52 -9.38
CA HIS A 738 -33.42 17.18 -9.16
C HIS A 738 -34.40 17.00 -10.33
N ASP A 739 -33.89 16.64 -11.51
CA ASP A 739 -34.69 16.42 -12.70
C ASP A 739 -35.20 14.98 -12.78
N ARG A 740 -36.32 14.80 -13.46
CA ARG A 740 -36.78 13.48 -13.87
C ARG A 740 -35.88 12.97 -15.01
N LEU A 741 -35.46 11.70 -14.92
CA LEU A 741 -34.76 11.02 -16.01
C LEU A 741 -35.74 10.33 -16.95
N HIS A 742 -35.43 10.35 -18.25
CA HIS A 742 -36.25 9.82 -19.34
C HIS A 742 -35.41 8.93 -20.26
N GLY A 743 -36.05 7.89 -20.82
CA GLY A 743 -35.39 6.94 -21.71
C GLY A 743 -34.27 6.18 -21.01
N LEU A 744 -34.52 5.78 -19.75
CA LEU A 744 -33.58 5.00 -18.97
C LEU A 744 -33.42 3.61 -19.59
N GLU A 745 -32.19 3.26 -19.94
CA GLU A 745 -31.78 1.95 -20.42
C GLU A 745 -30.66 1.42 -19.52
N ALA A 746 -30.67 0.11 -19.29
CA ALA A 746 -29.63 -0.58 -18.54
C ALA A 746 -29.42 -1.99 -19.10
N ALA A 747 -28.17 -2.40 -19.14
CA ALA A 747 -27.72 -3.70 -19.59
C ALA A 747 -26.60 -4.23 -18.68
N LEU A 748 -26.51 -5.55 -18.59
CA LEU A 748 -25.43 -6.26 -17.92
C LEU A 748 -24.51 -6.88 -18.96
N VAL A 749 -23.25 -6.50 -18.92
CA VAL A 749 -22.17 -7.10 -19.73
C VAL A 749 -21.49 -8.16 -18.88
N VAL A 750 -21.31 -9.35 -19.45
CA VAL A 750 -20.70 -10.52 -18.79
C VAL A 750 -19.53 -11.04 -19.63
N PRO A 751 -18.59 -11.80 -19.03
CA PRO A 751 -17.46 -12.37 -19.77
C PRO A 751 -17.91 -13.32 -20.88
N SER A 752 -17.04 -13.54 -21.87
CA SER A 752 -17.22 -14.49 -22.95
C SER A 752 -17.52 -15.89 -22.41
N GLY A 753 -18.47 -16.58 -23.04
CA GLY A 753 -18.95 -17.90 -22.61
C GLY A 753 -19.94 -17.89 -21.44
N TRP A 754 -20.14 -16.76 -20.76
CA TRP A 754 -21.18 -16.62 -19.74
C TRP A 754 -22.52 -16.27 -20.40
N ARG A 755 -23.63 -16.55 -19.69
CA ARG A 755 -24.97 -16.13 -20.10
C ARG A 755 -25.54 -15.14 -19.10
N ALA A 756 -26.22 -14.11 -19.60
CA ALA A 756 -26.98 -13.17 -18.78
C ALA A 756 -28.35 -12.91 -19.39
N GLU A 757 -29.39 -13.04 -18.58
CA GLU A 757 -30.77 -12.81 -18.98
C GLU A 757 -31.40 -11.79 -18.03
N ARG A 758 -32.04 -10.74 -18.58
CA ARG A 758 -32.70 -9.73 -17.76
C ARG A 758 -34.11 -10.19 -17.37
N ALA A 759 -34.42 -10.15 -16.09
CA ALA A 759 -35.78 -10.35 -15.59
C ALA A 759 -36.53 -9.01 -15.55
N GLY A 760 -37.58 -8.88 -16.36
CA GLY A 760 -38.44 -7.69 -16.40
C GLY A 760 -37.95 -6.56 -17.33
N ARG A 761 -38.62 -5.40 -17.23
CA ARG A 761 -38.32 -4.19 -18.04
C ARG A 761 -37.66 -3.13 -17.18
N VAL A 762 -36.69 -2.42 -17.76
CA VAL A 762 -36.14 -1.18 -17.17
C VAL A 762 -37.22 -0.10 -17.26
N PRO A 763 -37.53 0.65 -16.18
CA PRO A 763 -38.54 1.69 -16.23
C PRO A 763 -38.11 2.80 -17.19
N GLU A 764 -39.01 3.27 -18.06
CA GLU A 764 -38.69 4.30 -19.06
C GLU A 764 -38.35 5.67 -18.42
N ARG A 765 -38.81 5.90 -17.18
CA ARG A 765 -38.62 7.14 -16.44
C ARG A 765 -38.25 6.85 -14.99
N LEU A 766 -37.38 7.68 -14.42
CA LEU A 766 -36.99 7.61 -13.02
C LEU A 766 -37.14 9.00 -12.38
N ALA A 767 -38.01 9.11 -11.37
CA ALA A 767 -38.27 10.37 -10.68
C ALA A 767 -37.03 10.85 -9.90
N ALA A 768 -36.95 12.15 -9.60
CA ALA A 768 -35.88 12.71 -8.77
C ALA A 768 -35.84 12.01 -7.40
N GLY A 769 -34.65 11.58 -6.96
CA GLY A 769 -34.43 10.83 -5.72
C GLY A 769 -34.92 9.38 -5.73
N ALA A 770 -35.56 8.90 -6.81
CA ALA A 770 -36.07 7.53 -6.89
C ALA A 770 -34.97 6.53 -7.27
N SER A 771 -35.18 5.27 -6.87
CA SER A 771 -34.34 4.13 -7.26
C SER A 771 -35.15 3.09 -8.02
N ALA A 772 -34.50 2.32 -8.88
CA ALA A 772 -35.10 1.21 -9.62
C ALA A 772 -34.15 0.01 -9.68
N ASP A 773 -34.65 -1.16 -9.31
CA ASP A 773 -33.89 -2.41 -9.37
C ASP A 773 -34.15 -3.13 -10.69
N VAL A 774 -33.06 -3.53 -11.35
CA VAL A 774 -33.07 -4.34 -12.57
C VAL A 774 -32.40 -5.66 -12.26
N ARG A 775 -33.16 -6.76 -12.32
CA ARG A 775 -32.66 -8.10 -12.01
C ARG A 775 -32.12 -8.80 -13.24
N PHE A 776 -31.04 -9.54 -13.08
CA PHE A 776 -30.41 -10.37 -14.09
C PHE A 776 -30.14 -11.75 -13.53
N THR A 777 -30.33 -12.78 -14.35
CA THR A 777 -29.86 -14.14 -14.08
C THR A 777 -28.58 -14.36 -14.85
N VAL A 778 -27.48 -14.63 -14.12
CA VAL A 778 -26.13 -14.82 -14.67
C VAL A 778 -25.71 -16.27 -14.49
N THR A 779 -25.24 -16.91 -15.57
CA THR A 779 -24.71 -18.28 -15.52
C THR A 779 -23.24 -18.28 -15.94
N PRO A 780 -22.29 -18.55 -15.02
CA PRO A 780 -20.89 -18.71 -15.36
C PRO A 780 -20.66 -19.89 -16.32
N SER A 781 -19.63 -19.79 -17.16
CA SER A 781 -19.20 -20.93 -17.97
C SER A 781 -18.65 -22.07 -17.10
N ASP A 782 -18.64 -23.29 -17.64
CA ASP A 782 -18.13 -24.48 -16.93
C ASP A 782 -16.62 -24.46 -16.69
N ALA A 783 -15.88 -23.57 -17.35
CA ALA A 783 -14.43 -23.41 -17.17
C ALA A 783 -14.06 -22.17 -16.36
N ALA A 784 -15.04 -21.35 -15.94
CA ALA A 784 -14.78 -20.09 -15.26
C ALA A 784 -14.22 -20.34 -13.85
N THR A 785 -13.19 -19.59 -13.49
CA THR A 785 -12.65 -19.51 -12.11
C THR A 785 -12.93 -18.14 -11.47
N SER A 786 -13.17 -17.13 -12.29
CA SER A 786 -13.57 -15.78 -11.89
C SER A 786 -14.26 -15.07 -13.07
N GLY A 787 -14.87 -13.92 -12.82
CA GLY A 787 -15.48 -13.08 -13.85
C GLY A 787 -15.66 -11.64 -13.39
N ARG A 788 -15.92 -10.74 -14.34
CA ARG A 788 -16.30 -9.36 -14.06
C ARG A 788 -17.61 -9.03 -14.74
N LEU A 789 -18.57 -8.56 -13.96
CA LEU A 789 -19.86 -8.07 -14.45
C LEU A 789 -19.81 -6.55 -14.53
N LEU A 790 -20.35 -5.97 -15.59
CA LEU A 790 -20.48 -4.53 -15.78
C LEU A 790 -21.94 -4.17 -16.03
N VAL A 791 -22.53 -3.37 -15.15
CA VAL A 791 -23.79 -2.69 -15.44
C VAL A 791 -23.46 -1.42 -16.19
N ALA A 792 -24.05 -1.24 -17.38
CA ALA A 792 -24.00 0.00 -18.13
C ALA A 792 -25.42 0.57 -18.23
N ALA A 793 -25.61 1.76 -17.68
CA ALA A 793 -26.89 2.45 -17.68
C ALA A 793 -26.78 3.87 -18.24
N HIS A 794 -27.81 4.30 -18.95
CA HIS A 794 -27.90 5.66 -19.46
C HIS A 794 -29.33 6.18 -19.49
N ALA A 795 -29.49 7.50 -19.39
CA ALA A 795 -30.76 8.19 -19.47
C ALA A 795 -30.58 9.63 -19.97
N ARG A 796 -31.67 10.35 -20.18
CA ARG A 796 -31.68 11.77 -20.50
C ARG A 796 -32.32 12.55 -19.37
N GLY A 797 -31.74 13.66 -18.95
CA GLY A 797 -32.30 14.51 -17.90
C GLY A 797 -31.60 15.87 -17.83
N GLY A 798 -32.39 16.95 -17.72
CA GLY A 798 -31.86 18.31 -17.77
C GLY A 798 -31.15 18.66 -19.09
N GLY A 799 -31.54 18.00 -20.20
CA GLY A 799 -30.89 18.12 -21.51
C GLY A 799 -29.59 17.32 -21.69
N LEU A 800 -29.07 16.71 -20.61
CA LEU A 800 -27.81 16.00 -20.59
C LEU A 800 -27.98 14.48 -20.77
N LEU A 801 -26.94 13.83 -21.31
CA LEU A 801 -26.83 12.38 -21.37
C LEU A 801 -26.27 11.88 -20.04
N ARG A 802 -27.14 11.36 -19.19
CA ARG A 802 -26.75 10.80 -17.90
C ARG A 802 -26.30 9.37 -18.09
N ARG A 803 -25.19 9.00 -17.46
CA ARG A 803 -24.64 7.65 -17.51
C ARG A 803 -24.31 7.20 -16.09
N ALA A 804 -24.40 5.90 -15.87
CA ALA A 804 -23.86 5.24 -14.69
C ALA A 804 -23.27 3.90 -15.11
N ASP A 805 -22.23 3.50 -14.41
CA ASP A 805 -21.72 2.14 -14.52
C ASP A 805 -21.29 1.61 -13.16
N ALA A 806 -21.40 0.29 -13.02
CA ALA A 806 -21.04 -0.42 -11.80
C ALA A 806 -20.36 -1.73 -12.17
N HIS A 807 -19.30 -2.08 -11.45
CA HIS A 807 -18.54 -3.30 -11.69
C HIS A 807 -18.65 -4.23 -10.48
N LEU A 808 -18.81 -5.52 -10.75
CA LEU A 808 -18.73 -6.58 -9.73
C LEU A 808 -17.70 -7.62 -10.19
N ARG A 809 -16.64 -7.81 -9.42
CA ARG A 809 -15.76 -8.98 -9.57
C ARG A 809 -16.39 -10.14 -8.80
N VAL A 810 -16.45 -11.29 -9.44
CA VAL A 810 -17.00 -12.51 -8.87
C VAL A 810 -15.96 -13.63 -8.96
N GLU A 811 -15.78 -14.36 -7.87
CA GLU A 811 -15.06 -15.63 -7.89
C GLU A 811 -16.03 -16.74 -8.31
N VAL A 812 -15.53 -17.77 -8.99
CA VAL A 812 -16.35 -18.89 -9.46
C VAL A 812 -15.79 -20.19 -8.89
N ALA A 813 -16.55 -20.81 -8.00
CA ALA A 813 -16.26 -22.11 -7.43
C ALA A 813 -16.57 -23.22 -8.45
N PRO A 814 -15.76 -24.30 -8.46
CA PRO A 814 -16.09 -25.50 -9.21
C PRO A 814 -17.45 -26.06 -8.81
N ALA A 815 -18.22 -26.54 -9.80
CA ALA A 815 -19.49 -27.21 -9.53
C ALA A 815 -19.30 -28.54 -8.80
N VAL A 816 -18.15 -29.19 -8.96
CA VAL A 816 -17.80 -30.46 -8.32
C VAL A 816 -16.42 -30.35 -7.69
N THR A 817 -16.31 -30.72 -6.43
CA THR A 817 -15.02 -30.78 -5.71
C THR A 817 -14.86 -32.12 -5.01
N VAL A 818 -13.62 -32.48 -4.72
CA VAL A 818 -13.28 -33.64 -3.90
C VAL A 818 -12.21 -33.25 -2.87
N ALA A 819 -12.41 -33.65 -1.61
CA ALA A 819 -11.45 -33.47 -0.53
C ALA A 819 -11.09 -34.83 0.07
N LEU A 820 -9.80 -35.06 0.36
CA LEU A 820 -9.30 -36.29 0.99
C LEU A 820 -8.81 -36.02 2.41
N THR A 821 -9.20 -36.89 3.34
CA THR A 821 -8.68 -36.90 4.72
C THR A 821 -8.32 -38.33 5.13
N GLY A 822 -7.31 -38.50 6.00
CA GLY A 822 -6.88 -39.81 6.50
C GLY A 822 -7.43 -40.14 7.89
N PRO A 823 -6.98 -41.25 8.50
CA PRO A 823 -7.24 -41.51 9.91
C PRO A 823 -6.64 -40.38 10.75
N SER A 824 -7.29 -40.06 11.86
CA SER A 824 -7.00 -38.88 12.68
C SER A 824 -5.62 -38.97 13.35
N SER A 825 -4.59 -38.51 12.66
CA SER A 825 -3.37 -37.95 13.23
C SER A 825 -3.41 -36.44 13.08
N SER A 826 -2.78 -35.71 14.01
CA SER A 826 -2.68 -34.23 14.08
C SER A 826 -2.82 -33.51 12.72
N PRO A 827 -3.72 -32.52 12.55
CA PRO A 827 -3.76 -31.72 11.34
C PRO A 827 -2.39 -31.07 11.04
N GLY A 828 -1.94 -31.06 9.79
CA GLY A 828 -1.01 -30.04 9.29
C GLY A 828 0.52 -30.27 9.35
N THR A 829 1.11 -31.04 10.27
CA THR A 829 2.59 -31.20 10.31
C THR A 829 3.15 -32.44 9.61
N ASP A 830 2.57 -33.63 9.85
CA ASP A 830 3.09 -34.90 9.29
C ASP A 830 2.15 -35.52 8.24
N GLY A 831 1.06 -34.84 7.87
CA GLY A 831 -0.02 -35.43 7.06
C GLY A 831 -0.79 -36.51 7.84
N ALA A 832 -1.44 -37.44 7.13
CA ALA A 832 -2.09 -38.56 7.79
C ALA A 832 -1.08 -39.68 8.11
N VAL A 833 -1.09 -40.17 9.34
CA VAL A 833 -0.16 -41.20 9.82
C VAL A 833 -0.79 -42.58 9.71
N LEU A 834 -0.02 -43.54 9.20
CA LEU A 834 -0.42 -44.93 9.06
C LEU A 834 0.61 -45.87 9.68
N SER A 835 0.20 -46.74 10.59
CA SER A 835 1.08 -47.76 11.15
C SER A 835 1.19 -48.94 10.17
N PRO A 836 2.39 -49.31 9.69
CA PRO A 836 2.56 -50.42 8.75
C PRO A 836 1.89 -51.72 9.24
N GLY A 837 1.16 -52.39 8.37
CA GLY A 837 0.40 -53.61 8.67
C GLY A 837 -0.94 -53.39 9.36
N VAL A 838 -1.28 -52.16 9.76
CA VAL A 838 -2.56 -51.80 10.38
C VAL A 838 -3.46 -51.06 9.37
N PRO A 839 -4.73 -51.42 9.20
CA PRO A 839 -5.65 -50.68 8.34
C PRO A 839 -5.99 -49.28 8.89
N GLY A 840 -5.79 -48.24 8.08
CA GLY A 840 -6.20 -46.86 8.38
C GLY A 840 -7.28 -46.35 7.42
N THR A 841 -8.32 -45.71 7.96
CA THR A 841 -9.47 -45.26 7.16
C THR A 841 -9.22 -43.91 6.48
N VAL A 842 -9.25 -43.88 5.15
CA VAL A 842 -9.18 -42.68 4.30
C VAL A 842 -10.58 -42.32 3.81
N ARG A 843 -10.94 -41.04 3.92
CA ARG A 843 -12.23 -40.46 3.55
C ARG A 843 -12.08 -39.54 2.35
N ALA A 844 -12.90 -39.73 1.31
CA ALA A 844 -13.13 -38.72 0.27
C ALA A 844 -14.52 -38.12 0.43
N VAL A 845 -14.60 -36.79 0.53
CA VAL A 845 -15.86 -36.06 0.44
C VAL A 845 -15.98 -35.51 -0.97
N VAL A 846 -17.03 -35.93 -1.69
CA VAL A 846 -17.35 -35.42 -3.03
C VAL A 846 -18.53 -34.47 -2.88
N THR A 847 -18.32 -33.20 -3.22
CA THR A 847 -19.33 -32.15 -3.09
C THR A 847 -19.82 -31.76 -4.48
N ASN A 848 -21.15 -31.82 -4.68
CA ASN A 848 -21.83 -31.27 -5.84
C ASN A 848 -22.47 -29.94 -5.45
N ALA A 849 -21.77 -28.85 -5.74
CA ALA A 849 -22.27 -27.50 -5.54
C ALA A 849 -23.19 -27.04 -6.67
N GLY A 850 -23.30 -27.78 -7.78
CA GLY A 850 -24.14 -27.41 -8.92
C GLY A 850 -25.63 -27.74 -8.74
N ASP A 851 -26.46 -27.21 -9.65
CA ASP A 851 -27.92 -27.44 -9.68
C ASP A 851 -28.34 -28.73 -10.40
N THR A 852 -27.38 -29.44 -11.01
CA THR A 852 -27.64 -30.71 -11.70
C THR A 852 -27.08 -31.87 -10.90
N PRO A 853 -27.82 -32.97 -10.68
CA PRO A 853 -27.30 -34.17 -10.02
C PRO A 853 -26.10 -34.77 -10.78
N LEU A 854 -25.14 -35.32 -10.02
CA LEU A 854 -24.09 -36.16 -10.56
C LEU A 854 -24.58 -37.60 -10.63
N THR A 855 -24.37 -38.26 -11.76
CA THR A 855 -24.72 -39.68 -11.98
C THR A 855 -23.52 -40.48 -12.44
N GLY A 856 -23.55 -41.81 -12.28
CA GLY A 856 -22.44 -42.66 -12.71
C GLY A 856 -21.14 -42.42 -11.93
N LEU A 857 -21.23 -42.01 -10.66
CA LEU A 857 -20.09 -41.70 -9.81
C LEU A 857 -19.13 -42.89 -9.71
N ARG A 858 -17.85 -42.67 -10.04
CA ARG A 858 -16.77 -43.66 -9.91
C ARG A 858 -15.59 -43.01 -9.22
N ALA A 859 -15.09 -43.62 -8.16
CA ALA A 859 -13.90 -43.18 -7.47
C ALA A 859 -12.82 -44.25 -7.55
N THR A 860 -11.61 -43.85 -7.94
CA THR A 860 -10.47 -44.75 -8.09
C THR A 860 -9.31 -44.23 -7.24
N PRO A 861 -8.97 -44.92 -6.12
CA PRO A 861 -7.77 -44.60 -5.38
C PRO A 861 -6.53 -45.06 -6.16
N THR A 862 -5.50 -44.24 -6.15
CA THR A 862 -4.15 -44.53 -6.66
C THR A 862 -3.21 -44.54 -5.46
N LEU A 863 -2.55 -45.68 -5.24
CA LEU A 863 -1.74 -45.96 -4.06
C LEU A 863 -0.28 -46.22 -4.46
N PRO A 864 0.68 -46.03 -3.53
CA PRO A 864 2.06 -46.48 -3.70
C PRO A 864 2.16 -48.00 -3.91
N GLU A 865 3.27 -48.45 -4.49
CA GLU A 865 3.52 -49.87 -4.75
C GLU A 865 3.47 -50.70 -3.46
N GLY A 866 2.77 -51.83 -3.49
CA GLY A 866 2.62 -52.76 -2.36
C GLY A 866 1.56 -52.36 -1.32
N TRP A 867 0.98 -51.15 -1.41
CA TRP A 867 -0.12 -50.71 -0.56
C TRP A 867 -1.46 -51.27 -1.07
N ARG A 868 -2.43 -51.44 -0.17
CA ARG A 868 -3.77 -51.94 -0.49
C ARG A 868 -4.84 -51.00 0.03
N ALA A 869 -5.89 -50.76 -0.75
CA ALA A 869 -7.08 -50.04 -0.30
C ALA A 869 -8.32 -50.87 -0.60
N THR A 870 -9.18 -51.04 0.41
CA THR A 870 -10.46 -51.74 0.28
C THR A 870 -11.60 -50.79 0.60
N PRO A 871 -12.61 -50.62 -0.28
CA PRO A 871 -13.77 -49.79 0.00
C PRO A 871 -14.51 -50.27 1.25
N ARG A 872 -14.95 -49.33 2.09
CA ARG A 872 -15.70 -49.61 3.31
C ARG A 872 -17.17 -49.23 3.10
N GLY A 873 -18.02 -50.24 2.94
CA GLY A 873 -19.47 -50.09 2.73
C GLY A 873 -19.89 -49.91 1.26
N ALA A 874 -21.15 -49.54 1.04
CA ALA A 874 -21.70 -49.32 -0.30
C ALA A 874 -21.17 -48.01 -0.92
N VAL A 875 -20.71 -48.09 -2.17
CA VAL A 875 -20.18 -46.93 -2.91
C VAL A 875 -21.36 -46.16 -3.53
N ALA A 876 -21.48 -44.87 -3.22
CA ALA A 876 -22.49 -44.01 -3.84
C ALA A 876 -22.28 -43.95 -5.36
N THR A 877 -23.35 -44.11 -6.15
CA THR A 877 -23.32 -44.03 -7.62
C THR A 877 -23.83 -42.69 -8.17
N SER A 878 -24.31 -41.81 -7.29
CA SER A 878 -24.85 -40.48 -7.63
C SER A 878 -24.70 -39.53 -6.46
N VAL A 879 -24.61 -38.23 -6.77
CA VAL A 879 -24.64 -37.14 -5.77
C VAL A 879 -25.74 -36.17 -6.17
N PRO A 880 -26.81 -35.99 -5.36
CA PRO A 880 -27.84 -34.99 -5.63
C PRO A 880 -27.27 -33.58 -5.83
N ALA A 881 -28.03 -32.72 -6.50
CA ALA A 881 -27.69 -31.30 -6.59
C ALA A 881 -27.56 -30.68 -5.19
N ARG A 882 -26.64 -29.72 -5.03
CA ARG A 882 -26.41 -28.98 -3.77
C ARG A 882 -26.21 -29.90 -2.55
N SER A 883 -25.47 -31.00 -2.71
CA SER A 883 -25.23 -31.98 -1.66
C SER A 883 -23.82 -32.56 -1.72
N GLU A 884 -23.44 -33.31 -0.70
CA GLU A 884 -22.20 -34.07 -0.68
C GLU A 884 -22.44 -35.54 -0.38
N THR A 885 -21.49 -36.38 -0.79
CA THR A 885 -21.40 -37.77 -0.37
C THR A 885 -20.00 -38.08 0.13
N THR A 886 -19.90 -39.06 1.03
CA THR A 886 -18.62 -39.54 1.56
C THR A 886 -18.32 -40.94 1.03
N LEU A 887 -17.07 -41.16 0.64
CA LEU A 887 -16.52 -42.46 0.26
C LEU A 887 -15.39 -42.82 1.24
N LEU A 888 -15.35 -44.07 1.69
CA LEU A 888 -14.39 -44.55 2.68
C LEU A 888 -13.59 -45.73 2.12
N TRP A 889 -12.28 -45.75 2.39
CA TRP A 889 -11.39 -46.87 2.12
C TRP A 889 -10.56 -47.20 3.36
N ASP A 890 -10.37 -48.49 3.63
CA ASP A 890 -9.34 -48.95 4.57
C ASP A 890 -8.05 -49.17 3.78
N VAL A 891 -7.02 -48.40 4.12
CA VAL A 891 -5.70 -48.40 3.46
C VAL A 891 -4.68 -49.08 4.38
N VAL A 892 -3.96 -50.06 3.84
CA VAL A 892 -2.90 -50.81 4.56
C VAL A 892 -1.56 -50.57 3.88
N ALA A 893 -0.61 -50.01 4.63
CA ALA A 893 0.79 -49.89 4.21
C ALA A 893 1.55 -51.20 4.53
N PRO A 894 2.42 -51.70 3.63
CA PRO A 894 3.24 -52.88 3.90
C PRO A 894 4.34 -52.58 4.93
N ALA A 895 4.83 -53.60 5.66
CA ALA A 895 5.91 -53.44 6.63
C ALA A 895 7.20 -52.83 6.03
N ALA A 896 7.47 -53.09 4.74
CA ALA A 896 8.59 -52.48 4.00
C ALA A 896 8.48 -50.95 3.84
N ALA A 897 7.29 -50.40 4.07
CA ALA A 897 7.05 -48.97 4.02
C ALA A 897 7.18 -48.31 5.39
N ALA A 898 7.82 -48.91 6.40
CA ALA A 898 8.03 -48.25 7.69
C ALA A 898 8.86 -46.96 7.54
N ARG A 899 8.45 -45.87 8.19
CA ARG A 899 9.12 -44.54 8.15
C ARG A 899 9.30 -43.95 6.74
N VAL A 900 8.29 -44.09 5.88
CA VAL A 900 8.29 -43.60 4.49
C VAL A 900 7.21 -42.53 4.28
N SER A 901 7.54 -41.48 3.54
CA SER A 901 6.58 -40.50 3.03
C SER A 901 5.92 -40.99 1.74
N ALA A 902 4.60 -40.89 1.65
CA ALA A 902 3.85 -41.23 0.45
C ALA A 902 2.73 -40.22 0.18
N THR A 903 2.09 -40.32 -0.97
CA THR A 903 0.90 -39.53 -1.32
C THR A 903 -0.18 -40.45 -1.85
N LEU A 904 -1.34 -40.42 -1.20
CA LEU A 904 -2.54 -41.08 -1.69
C LEU A 904 -3.27 -40.13 -2.62
N ARG A 905 -3.76 -40.62 -3.77
CA ARG A 905 -4.57 -39.82 -4.70
C ARG A 905 -5.87 -40.53 -4.97
N THR A 906 -6.96 -39.79 -5.09
CA THR A 906 -8.25 -40.32 -5.54
C THR A 906 -8.75 -39.48 -6.69
N THR A 907 -9.14 -40.15 -7.77
CA THR A 907 -9.81 -39.51 -8.92
C THR A 907 -11.27 -39.94 -8.92
N VAL A 908 -12.17 -38.97 -9.01
CA VAL A 908 -13.61 -39.13 -9.01
C VAL A 908 -14.15 -38.66 -10.36
N GLY A 909 -14.76 -39.58 -11.10
CA GLY A 909 -15.47 -39.29 -12.35
C GLY A 909 -16.99 -39.39 -12.16
N ALA A 910 -17.73 -38.50 -12.80
CA ALA A 910 -19.20 -38.53 -12.85
C ALA A 910 -19.75 -37.87 -14.13
N ASP A 911 -20.99 -38.18 -14.48
CA ASP A 911 -21.74 -37.49 -15.52
C ASP A 911 -22.59 -36.37 -14.91
N ARG A 912 -22.46 -35.15 -15.45
CA ARG A 912 -23.22 -33.96 -15.06
C ARG A 912 -23.90 -33.38 -16.30
N GLY A 913 -25.23 -33.50 -16.37
CA GLY A 913 -26.01 -32.93 -17.48
C GLY A 913 -25.62 -33.45 -18.87
N GLY A 914 -25.11 -34.68 -18.96
CA GLY A 914 -24.66 -35.30 -20.22
C GLY A 914 -23.18 -35.09 -20.57
N ALA A 915 -22.42 -34.32 -19.79
CA ALA A 915 -20.97 -34.18 -19.92
C ALA A 915 -20.25 -34.92 -18.78
N ARG A 916 -19.15 -35.60 -19.10
CA ARG A 916 -18.30 -36.29 -18.12
C ARG A 916 -17.38 -35.29 -17.44
N THR A 917 -17.35 -35.31 -16.11
CA THR A 917 -16.44 -34.52 -15.27
C THR A 917 -15.54 -35.44 -14.45
N GLU A 918 -14.28 -35.06 -14.29
CA GLU A 918 -13.30 -35.78 -13.48
C GLU A 918 -12.58 -34.80 -12.56
N VAL A 919 -12.53 -35.10 -11.27
CA VAL A 919 -11.86 -34.31 -10.24
C VAL A 919 -10.95 -35.21 -9.41
N SER A 920 -9.78 -34.72 -9.02
CA SER A 920 -8.83 -35.47 -8.21
C SER A 920 -8.43 -34.70 -6.96
N ALA A 921 -8.16 -35.43 -5.88
CA ALA A 921 -7.53 -34.90 -4.68
C ALA A 921 -6.34 -35.77 -4.27
N SER A 922 -5.44 -35.19 -3.47
CA SER A 922 -4.27 -35.87 -2.92
C SER A 922 -4.18 -35.66 -1.42
N LEU A 923 -3.69 -36.68 -0.71
CA LEU A 923 -3.47 -36.70 0.73
C LEU A 923 -2.03 -37.14 0.99
N PRO A 924 -1.15 -36.27 1.53
CA PRO A 924 0.16 -36.69 2.00
C PRO A 924 0.01 -37.61 3.21
N VAL A 925 0.78 -38.70 3.23
CA VAL A 925 0.78 -39.68 4.32
C VAL A 925 2.20 -40.01 4.76
N MET A 926 2.37 -40.25 6.05
CA MET A 926 3.62 -40.73 6.66
C MET A 926 3.36 -42.05 7.35
N THR A 927 4.28 -43.00 7.23
CA THR A 927 4.17 -44.27 7.95
C THR A 927 5.06 -44.31 9.17
N GLY A 928 4.53 -44.84 10.27
CA GLY A 928 5.29 -45.08 11.50
C GLY A 928 6.30 -46.23 11.40
N PRO A 929 7.04 -46.50 12.48
CA PRO A 929 7.76 -47.76 12.61
C PRO A 929 6.79 -48.95 12.65
N VAL A 930 7.32 -50.16 12.49
CA VAL A 930 6.51 -51.37 12.68
C VAL A 930 6.17 -51.52 14.17
N MET A 931 4.88 -51.48 14.50
CA MET A 931 4.38 -51.60 15.87
C MET A 931 3.85 -53.01 16.20
N THR A 932 3.79 -53.91 15.22
CA THR A 932 3.33 -55.29 15.43
C THR A 932 4.48 -56.22 15.82
N GLY A 933 4.20 -57.26 16.61
CA GLY A 933 5.18 -58.32 16.94
C GLY A 933 6.03 -58.05 18.18
N HIS A 934 5.65 -57.07 19.00
CA HIS A 934 6.29 -56.76 20.29
C HIS A 934 5.40 -57.18 21.47
N LEU A 935 5.97 -57.32 22.67
CA LEU A 935 5.22 -57.59 23.90
C LEU A 935 4.42 -56.35 24.35
N LEU A 936 5.00 -55.16 24.14
CA LEU A 936 4.35 -53.85 24.27
C LEU A 936 4.70 -53.03 23.03
N ALA A 937 3.71 -52.33 22.47
CA ALA A 937 3.89 -51.37 21.40
C ALA A 937 2.88 -50.24 21.58
N GLU A 938 3.35 -48.99 21.63
CA GLU A 938 2.52 -47.80 21.79
C GLU A 938 3.09 -46.64 20.96
N ASP A 939 2.28 -46.09 20.06
CA ASP A 939 2.56 -44.89 19.25
C ASP A 939 1.67 -43.70 19.63
N PHE A 940 0.88 -43.83 20.71
CA PHE A 940 -0.01 -42.80 21.27
C PHE A 940 -1.14 -42.33 20.34
N GLU A 941 -1.21 -42.76 19.09
CA GLU A 941 -2.25 -42.36 18.13
C GLU A 941 -3.67 -42.75 18.60
N SER A 942 -3.79 -43.76 19.45
CA SER A 942 -5.06 -44.24 20.01
C SER A 942 -5.82 -43.16 20.81
N VAL A 943 -5.14 -42.15 21.34
CA VAL A 943 -5.77 -41.07 22.13
C VAL A 943 -6.26 -39.90 21.26
N ALA A 944 -6.02 -39.93 19.94
CA ALA A 944 -6.41 -38.87 19.01
C ALA A 944 -7.89 -38.45 19.10
N PRO A 945 -8.87 -39.37 19.24
CA PRO A 945 -10.28 -38.98 19.38
C PRO A 945 -10.59 -38.20 20.67
N GLY A 946 -9.71 -38.28 21.68
CA GLY A 946 -9.85 -37.61 22.97
C GLY A 946 -9.17 -36.24 23.04
N LEU A 947 -8.55 -35.76 21.95
CA LEU A 947 -7.90 -34.45 21.93
C LEU A 947 -8.93 -33.32 22.06
N ALA A 948 -8.68 -32.40 22.98
CA ALA A 948 -9.49 -31.22 23.21
C ALA A 948 -8.74 -29.94 22.78
N PRO A 949 -9.45 -28.82 22.56
CA PRO A 949 -8.81 -27.51 22.48
C PRO A 949 -8.15 -27.15 23.81
N ALA A 950 -7.10 -26.35 23.77
CA ALA A 950 -6.52 -25.79 24.98
C ALA A 950 -7.36 -24.65 25.54
N ALA A 951 -7.43 -24.59 26.86
CA ALA A 951 -8.10 -23.55 27.62
C ALA A 951 -7.11 -22.49 28.13
N GLU A 952 -5.87 -22.87 28.49
CA GLU A 952 -4.87 -21.97 29.09
C GLU A 952 -3.74 -21.62 28.10
N LEU A 953 -3.31 -22.58 27.26
CA LEU A 953 -2.39 -22.34 26.15
C LEU A 953 -3.17 -21.83 24.91
N SER A 954 -3.55 -20.55 24.89
CA SER A 954 -4.42 -19.91 23.88
C SER A 954 -4.10 -20.28 22.42
N ARG A 955 -4.84 -21.24 21.85
CA ARG A 955 -4.74 -21.67 20.44
C ARG A 955 -6.13 -21.91 19.85
N PRO A 956 -6.82 -20.84 19.40
CA PRO A 956 -8.22 -20.90 19.00
C PRO A 956 -8.46 -21.94 17.88
N GLY A 957 -9.40 -22.86 18.12
CA GLY A 957 -9.90 -23.80 17.11
C GLY A 957 -9.04 -25.05 16.87
N LEU A 958 -7.90 -25.21 17.54
CA LEU A 958 -7.03 -26.39 17.37
C LEU A 958 -7.29 -27.44 18.47
N LEU A 959 -7.80 -28.62 18.11
CA LEU A 959 -7.80 -29.80 18.97
C LEU A 959 -6.37 -30.32 19.08
N GLY A 960 -5.83 -30.46 20.30
CA GLY A 960 -4.38 -30.57 20.41
C GLY A 960 -3.81 -31.35 21.58
N TRP A 961 -4.55 -31.59 22.66
CA TRP A 961 -4.02 -32.28 23.83
C TRP A 961 -5.06 -33.13 24.57
N THR A 962 -4.58 -34.11 25.35
CA THR A 962 -5.36 -34.81 26.36
C THR A 962 -4.47 -35.25 27.53
N GLY A 963 -5.02 -35.22 28.74
CA GLY A 963 -4.38 -35.81 29.93
C GLY A 963 -4.73 -37.29 30.13
N THR A 964 -5.60 -37.85 29.29
CA THR A 964 -5.98 -39.26 29.35
C THR A 964 -4.95 -40.10 28.62
N ALA A 965 -4.26 -40.97 29.37
CA ALA A 965 -3.31 -41.91 28.80
C ALA A 965 -4.00 -43.01 27.96
N PRO A 966 -3.27 -43.64 27.02
CA PRO A 966 -3.76 -44.82 26.30
C PRO A 966 -4.23 -45.92 27.24
N GLU A 967 -5.04 -46.85 26.72
CA GLU A 967 -5.54 -47.97 27.51
C GLU A 967 -4.39 -48.75 28.17
N GLY A 968 -4.49 -48.96 29.49
CA GLY A 968 -3.47 -49.66 30.28
C GLY A 968 -2.26 -48.82 30.69
N TRP A 969 -2.10 -47.60 30.18
CA TRP A 969 -1.08 -46.65 30.62
C TRP A 969 -1.59 -45.74 31.74
N THR A 970 -0.69 -45.29 32.60
CA THR A 970 -1.04 -44.44 33.76
C THR A 970 -0.04 -43.31 33.94
N VAL A 971 -0.53 -42.10 34.23
CA VAL A 971 0.28 -40.95 34.65
C VAL A 971 0.10 -40.73 36.15
N THR A 972 1.21 -40.69 36.89
CA THR A 972 1.22 -40.48 38.33
C THR A 972 2.11 -39.28 38.66
N ASN A 973 1.51 -38.25 39.24
CA ASN A 973 2.23 -37.07 39.74
C ASN A 973 2.58 -37.24 41.22
N ALA A 974 3.72 -36.70 41.66
CA ALA A 974 4.09 -36.73 43.07
C ALA A 974 3.04 -35.99 43.94
N PRO A 975 2.73 -36.47 45.16
CA PRO A 975 1.69 -35.88 46.00
C PRO A 975 1.89 -34.40 46.34
N ASP A 976 3.14 -33.94 46.36
CA ASP A 976 3.58 -32.58 46.66
C ASP A 976 3.87 -31.75 45.39
N MET A 977 3.71 -32.31 44.19
CA MET A 977 3.86 -31.57 42.94
C MET A 977 2.78 -30.48 42.84
N PRO A 978 3.14 -29.18 42.76
CA PRO A 978 2.15 -28.11 42.70
C PRO A 978 1.31 -28.17 41.41
N ARG A 979 0.19 -27.45 41.40
CA ARG A 979 -0.61 -27.25 40.19
C ARG A 979 -0.05 -26.08 39.37
N GLY A 980 0.20 -26.33 38.08
CA GLY A 980 0.62 -25.35 37.08
C GLY A 980 -0.35 -25.36 35.90
N THR A 981 0.16 -25.17 34.68
CA THR A 981 -0.63 -25.20 33.44
C THR A 981 -1.37 -26.53 33.28
N ARG A 982 -2.70 -26.49 33.10
CA ARG A 982 -3.55 -27.69 33.07
C ARG A 982 -3.15 -28.68 31.98
N GLU A 983 -2.84 -28.17 30.79
CA GLU A 983 -2.43 -28.91 29.60
C GLU A 983 -1.12 -29.66 29.79
N LEU A 984 -0.34 -29.31 30.82
CA LEU A 984 1.01 -29.81 31.09
C LEU A 984 1.19 -30.27 32.54
N GLN A 985 0.08 -30.61 33.22
CA GLN A 985 0.11 -31.09 34.59
C GLN A 985 0.58 -32.55 34.65
N GLY A 986 1.89 -32.74 34.56
CA GLY A 986 2.52 -34.06 34.46
C GLY A 986 2.72 -34.49 33.00
N TRP A 987 2.83 -35.80 32.77
CA TRP A 987 2.81 -36.33 31.40
C TRP A 987 1.45 -36.14 30.74
N THR A 988 1.45 -35.60 29.52
CA THR A 988 0.25 -35.37 28.71
C THR A 988 0.52 -35.76 27.26
N PHE A 989 -0.54 -35.93 26.46
CA PHE A 989 -0.44 -36.42 25.10
C PHE A 989 -0.89 -35.32 24.16
N MET A 990 -0.01 -34.95 23.24
CA MET A 990 -0.18 -33.77 22.40
C MET A 990 0.05 -34.08 20.95
N SER A 991 -0.77 -33.49 20.10
CA SER A 991 -0.53 -33.48 18.67
C SER A 991 0.71 -32.64 18.35
N LYS A 992 1.58 -33.05 17.43
CA LYS A 992 2.80 -32.29 17.11
C LYS A 992 2.50 -30.86 16.64
N GLN A 993 1.43 -30.62 15.88
CA GLN A 993 1.03 -29.26 15.51
C GLN A 993 0.69 -28.40 16.74
N PHE A 994 0.16 -29.03 17.80
CA PHE A 994 -0.15 -28.34 19.05
C PHE A 994 1.11 -28.12 19.91
N TRP A 995 2.07 -29.03 19.93
CA TRP A 995 3.26 -28.86 20.76
C TRP A 995 4.38 -28.03 20.10
N CYS A 996 4.60 -28.14 18.78
CA CYS A 996 5.77 -27.60 18.08
C CYS A 996 5.87 -26.06 17.86
N PRO A 997 4.77 -25.29 17.66
CA PRO A 997 4.86 -23.83 17.40
C PRO A 997 5.38 -22.97 18.56
N ALA A 998 5.68 -23.54 19.73
CA ALA A 998 6.06 -22.84 20.96
C ALA A 998 7.56 -22.46 21.05
N GLY A 999 8.35 -22.61 19.98
CA GLY A 999 9.81 -22.37 20.01
C GLY A 999 10.60 -23.57 20.55
N GLN A 1000 11.79 -23.34 21.11
CA GLN A 1000 12.52 -24.32 21.91
C GLN A 1000 13.03 -25.59 21.21
N ASN A 1001 13.17 -25.59 19.88
CA ASN A 1001 13.59 -26.74 19.07
C ASN A 1001 12.65 -27.98 19.13
N ARG A 1002 11.43 -27.83 19.65
CA ARG A 1002 10.38 -28.87 19.62
C ARG A 1002 10.12 -29.45 18.21
N PRO A 1003 10.13 -28.66 17.10
CA PRO A 1003 10.04 -29.20 15.74
C PRO A 1003 11.18 -30.15 15.35
N GLY A 1004 12.29 -30.14 16.08
CA GLY A 1004 13.44 -31.01 15.87
C GLY A 1004 13.18 -32.48 16.19
N PHE A 1005 12.07 -32.82 16.86
CA PHE A 1005 11.66 -34.21 17.10
C PHE A 1005 11.07 -34.87 15.84
N THR A 1006 11.89 -35.04 14.82
CA THR A 1006 11.47 -35.55 13.50
C THR A 1006 11.21 -37.05 13.45
N ARG A 1007 11.65 -37.81 14.46
CA ARG A 1007 11.41 -39.25 14.56
C ARG A 1007 10.02 -39.62 15.09
N SER A 1008 9.36 -38.68 15.77
CA SER A 1008 7.97 -38.87 16.19
C SER A 1008 6.99 -38.52 15.08
N LEU A 1009 5.79 -39.07 15.16
CA LEU A 1009 4.69 -38.80 14.23
C LEU A 1009 3.42 -38.55 15.03
N GLY A 1010 2.52 -37.72 14.50
CA GLY A 1010 1.17 -37.57 15.04
C GLY A 1010 1.13 -37.08 16.50
N ILE A 1011 0.86 -37.98 17.45
CA ILE A 1011 0.70 -37.71 18.88
C ILE A 1011 1.95 -38.12 19.66
N VAL A 1012 2.46 -37.20 20.47
CA VAL A 1012 3.62 -37.43 21.34
C VAL A 1012 3.23 -37.35 22.81
N ALA A 1013 3.87 -38.15 23.65
CA ALA A 1013 3.79 -38.00 25.10
C ALA A 1013 4.82 -36.96 25.56
N VAL A 1014 4.39 -35.95 26.32
CA VAL A 1014 5.19 -34.78 26.72
C VAL A 1014 5.08 -34.56 28.23
N ALA A 1015 6.22 -34.38 28.88
CA ALA A 1015 6.34 -33.75 30.19
C ALA A 1015 7.15 -32.45 30.03
N ASP A 1016 6.48 -31.30 30.16
CA ASP A 1016 7.06 -29.97 29.94
C ASP A 1016 7.03 -29.18 31.24
N ALA A 1017 8.18 -29.04 31.90
CA ALA A 1017 8.25 -28.35 33.18
C ALA A 1017 8.33 -26.83 33.02
N ASP A 1018 8.71 -26.34 31.84
CA ASP A 1018 8.79 -24.91 31.50
C ASP A 1018 7.41 -24.29 31.33
N ASP A 1019 6.68 -24.73 30.30
CA ASP A 1019 5.33 -24.25 30.01
C ASP A 1019 4.34 -24.63 31.15
N TRP A 1020 4.66 -25.62 31.98
CA TRP A 1020 3.92 -25.90 33.23
C TRP A 1020 4.06 -24.77 34.25
N ASP A 1021 5.23 -24.12 34.34
CA ASP A 1021 5.50 -23.06 35.30
C ASP A 1021 4.92 -21.69 34.90
N ASP A 1022 4.72 -21.47 33.59
CA ASP A 1022 4.20 -20.22 33.03
C ASP A 1022 2.84 -19.79 33.60
N THR A 1023 2.03 -20.77 34.05
CA THR A 1023 0.77 -20.49 34.73
C THR A 1023 0.96 -20.48 36.25
N GLY A 1024 1.29 -19.30 36.79
CA GLY A 1024 1.25 -19.04 38.24
C GLY A 1024 2.48 -19.48 39.04
N GLY A 1025 3.61 -19.75 38.38
CA GLY A 1025 4.93 -20.01 38.97
C GLY A 1025 4.97 -21.13 40.03
N PRO A 1026 4.38 -22.32 39.80
CA PRO A 1026 4.41 -23.44 40.73
C PRO A 1026 5.82 -23.88 41.20
N SER A 1027 6.86 -23.67 40.40
CA SER A 1027 8.26 -24.01 40.70
C SER A 1027 8.82 -23.28 41.93
N ALA A 1028 8.20 -22.15 42.32
CA ALA A 1028 8.52 -21.44 43.56
C ALA A 1028 8.04 -22.18 44.83
N ARG A 1029 7.10 -23.14 44.69
CA ARG A 1029 6.47 -23.86 45.81
C ARG A 1029 6.81 -25.36 45.86
N GLY A 1030 7.38 -25.91 44.80
CA GLY A 1030 7.73 -27.32 44.68
C GLY A 1030 8.50 -27.60 43.40
N ARG A 1031 8.65 -28.88 43.05
CA ARG A 1031 9.29 -29.29 41.79
C ARG A 1031 8.30 -30.10 40.97
N PHE A 1032 8.46 -30.07 39.66
CA PHE A 1032 7.77 -30.97 38.75
C PHE A 1032 8.31 -32.40 38.96
N ASP A 1033 7.40 -33.35 39.14
CA ASP A 1033 7.68 -34.77 39.34
C ASP A 1033 6.50 -35.63 38.87
N SER A 1034 6.66 -36.23 37.69
CA SER A 1034 5.63 -37.02 37.06
C SER A 1034 6.20 -38.27 36.41
N THR A 1035 5.48 -39.39 36.58
CA THR A 1035 5.83 -40.70 36.02
C THR A 1035 4.73 -41.19 35.08
N LEU A 1036 5.11 -41.48 33.83
CA LEU A 1036 4.31 -42.24 32.87
C LEU A 1036 4.69 -43.73 32.96
N ALA A 1037 3.71 -44.60 33.16
CA ALA A 1037 3.92 -46.03 33.33
C ALA A 1037 3.09 -46.83 32.33
N GLY A 1038 3.75 -47.72 31.59
CA GLY A 1038 3.08 -48.66 30.67
C GLY A 1038 2.37 -49.80 31.40
N PRO A 1039 1.51 -50.57 30.74
CA PRO A 1039 0.86 -51.73 31.33
C PRO A 1039 1.87 -52.82 31.70
N ALA A 1040 1.49 -53.71 32.62
CA ALA A 1040 2.27 -54.91 32.89
C ALA A 1040 2.13 -55.89 31.72
N VAL A 1041 3.25 -56.32 31.15
CA VAL A 1041 3.29 -57.32 30.07
C VAL A 1041 3.91 -58.62 30.57
N GLY A 1042 3.37 -59.74 30.09
CA GLY A 1042 3.89 -61.07 30.44
C GLY A 1042 5.25 -61.32 29.78
N ILE A 1043 6.19 -61.87 30.57
CA ILE A 1043 7.52 -62.25 30.08
C ILE A 1043 7.47 -63.72 29.65
N PRO A 1044 7.82 -64.05 28.39
CA PRO A 1044 7.89 -65.44 27.96
C PRO A 1044 8.90 -66.26 28.79
N PRO A 1045 8.59 -67.52 29.17
CA PRO A 1045 9.51 -68.36 29.93
C PRO A 1045 10.87 -68.53 29.21
N GLY A 1046 11.98 -68.42 29.97
CA GLY A 1046 13.33 -68.56 29.43
C GLY A 1046 13.94 -67.30 28.81
N THR A 1047 13.25 -66.15 28.88
CA THR A 1047 13.79 -64.85 28.46
C THR A 1047 14.89 -64.39 29.42
N SER A 1048 16.12 -64.19 28.94
CA SER A 1048 17.23 -63.64 29.76
C SER A 1048 17.22 -62.12 29.82
N ASP A 1049 16.82 -61.47 28.74
CA ASP A 1049 16.89 -60.02 28.56
C ASP A 1049 15.63 -59.50 27.87
N LEU A 1050 15.15 -58.35 28.32
CA LEU A 1050 14.16 -57.55 27.63
C LEU A 1050 14.84 -56.38 26.91
N HIS A 1051 14.34 -56.06 25.72
CA HIS A 1051 14.85 -54.96 24.91
C HIS A 1051 13.78 -53.88 24.74
N LEU A 1052 14.05 -52.70 25.28
CA LEU A 1052 13.20 -51.51 25.20
C LEU A 1052 13.75 -50.57 24.14
N ALA A 1053 12.88 -50.07 23.26
CA ALA A 1053 13.19 -48.99 22.36
C ALA A 1053 12.07 -47.94 22.30
N PHE A 1054 12.44 -46.67 22.17
CA PHE A 1054 11.50 -45.56 22.01
C PHE A 1054 12.20 -44.38 21.35
N ASP A 1055 11.45 -43.57 20.63
CA ASP A 1055 11.94 -42.29 20.14
C ASP A 1055 11.86 -41.24 21.25
N SER A 1056 12.90 -40.45 21.43
CA SER A 1056 13.07 -39.52 22.55
C SER A 1056 13.59 -38.17 22.08
N HIS A 1057 13.09 -37.10 22.69
CA HIS A 1057 13.57 -35.74 22.51
C HIS A 1057 13.55 -35.03 23.86
N TYR A 1058 14.74 -34.96 24.48
CA TYR A 1058 14.94 -34.47 25.84
C TYR A 1058 15.86 -33.25 25.83
N ARG A 1059 15.43 -32.19 26.50
CA ARG A 1059 16.20 -30.96 26.71
C ARG A 1059 16.15 -30.56 28.18
N GLN A 1060 17.18 -29.87 28.67
CA GLN A 1060 17.29 -29.62 30.11
C GLN A 1060 17.90 -28.28 30.49
N GLU A 1061 17.46 -27.79 31.65
CA GLU A 1061 18.12 -26.76 32.46
C GLU A 1061 18.28 -27.25 33.89
N SER A 1062 19.17 -26.62 34.66
CA SER A 1062 19.49 -27.07 36.01
C SER A 1062 18.60 -26.39 37.06
N PRO A 1063 18.00 -27.12 38.01
CA PRO A 1063 18.03 -28.58 38.20
C PRO A 1063 16.92 -29.29 37.41
N GLN A 1064 17.22 -30.40 36.70
CA GLN A 1064 16.24 -31.28 36.05
C GLN A 1064 16.79 -32.70 35.95
N GLU A 1065 15.97 -33.71 36.21
CA GLU A 1065 16.34 -35.12 36.08
C GLU A 1065 15.26 -35.95 35.38
N ALA A 1066 15.70 -36.94 34.60
CA ALA A 1066 14.83 -37.89 33.91
C ALA A 1066 15.32 -39.33 34.12
N GLU A 1067 14.41 -40.29 34.23
CA GLU A 1067 14.72 -41.70 34.44
C GLU A 1067 13.85 -42.61 33.57
N VAL A 1068 14.46 -43.64 32.98
CA VAL A 1068 13.75 -44.82 32.46
C VAL A 1068 14.08 -46.03 33.34
N ALA A 1069 13.05 -46.73 33.78
CA ALA A 1069 13.19 -47.95 34.55
C ALA A 1069 12.23 -49.05 34.08
N VAL A 1070 12.60 -50.29 34.37
CA VAL A 1070 11.70 -51.45 34.26
C VAL A 1070 11.44 -51.99 35.66
N ALA A 1071 10.18 -52.13 36.01
CA ALA A 1071 9.74 -52.72 37.27
C ALA A 1071 9.18 -54.12 37.01
N PHE A 1072 9.62 -55.09 37.82
CA PHE A 1072 9.20 -56.48 37.76
C PHE A 1072 8.19 -56.81 38.87
N ASP A 1073 7.38 -57.84 38.67
CA ASP A 1073 6.45 -58.35 39.68
C ASP A 1073 7.11 -58.92 40.94
N THR A 1074 8.42 -59.21 40.88
CA THR A 1074 9.24 -59.58 42.04
C THR A 1074 9.48 -58.42 43.01
N GLY A 1075 9.13 -57.19 42.63
CA GLY A 1075 9.43 -55.97 43.38
C GLY A 1075 10.79 -55.35 43.03
N GLU A 1076 11.59 -55.99 42.17
CA GLU A 1076 12.83 -55.43 41.67
C GLU A 1076 12.59 -54.32 40.63
N ARG A 1077 13.39 -53.25 40.69
CA ARG A 1077 13.37 -52.13 39.75
C ARG A 1077 14.76 -51.91 39.15
N ALA A 1078 14.87 -52.12 37.85
CA ALA A 1078 16.09 -51.87 37.10
C ALA A 1078 16.04 -50.47 36.47
N ARG A 1079 16.94 -49.57 36.90
CA ARG A 1079 17.13 -48.26 36.27
C ARG A 1079 18.01 -48.41 35.03
N LEU A 1080 17.46 -48.11 33.87
CA LEU A 1080 18.12 -48.31 32.58
C LEU A 1080 18.72 -47.03 32.01
N LEU A 1081 18.15 -45.87 32.36
CA LEU A 1081 18.59 -44.57 31.87
C LEU A 1081 18.38 -43.53 32.96
N HIS A 1082 19.35 -42.62 33.11
CA HIS A 1082 19.25 -41.46 33.99
C HIS A 1082 19.83 -40.24 33.28
N TYR A 1083 19.02 -39.23 33.00
CA TYR A 1083 19.43 -37.94 32.45
C TYR A 1083 19.45 -36.87 33.53
N SER A 1084 20.45 -35.99 33.48
CA SER A 1084 20.59 -34.87 34.42
C SER A 1084 21.44 -33.75 33.82
N SER A 1085 21.27 -32.53 34.32
CA SER A 1085 22.12 -31.36 34.01
C SER A 1085 23.53 -31.45 34.59
N ALA A 1086 23.82 -32.42 35.47
CA ALA A 1086 25.16 -32.60 36.02
C ALA A 1086 26.17 -33.02 34.94
N ALA A 1087 27.41 -32.53 35.03
CA ALA A 1087 28.45 -32.78 34.03
C ALA A 1087 28.94 -34.24 33.95
N SER A 1088 28.66 -35.06 34.97
CA SER A 1088 29.02 -36.48 35.00
C SER A 1088 28.12 -37.27 35.96
N GLY A 1089 28.18 -38.62 35.89
CA GLY A 1089 27.39 -39.51 36.75
C GLY A 1089 25.97 -39.82 36.22
N ASN A 1090 25.68 -39.44 34.97
CA ASN A 1090 24.42 -39.66 34.28
C ASN A 1090 24.67 -40.15 32.84
N THR A 1091 23.61 -40.55 32.15
CA THR A 1091 23.65 -41.19 30.82
C THR A 1091 23.87 -40.18 29.69
N ASN A 1092 23.60 -38.89 29.93
CA ASN A 1092 23.69 -37.83 28.91
C ASN A 1092 24.91 -36.90 29.05
N GLU A 1093 25.76 -37.11 30.07
CA GLU A 1093 26.93 -36.26 30.38
C GLU A 1093 26.58 -34.76 30.45
N GLY A 1094 25.41 -34.43 31.01
CA GLY A 1094 24.96 -33.04 31.13
C GLY A 1094 24.44 -32.40 29.84
N ARG A 1095 24.30 -33.15 28.74
CA ARG A 1095 23.89 -32.62 27.42
C ARG A 1095 22.45 -32.96 27.05
N ASP A 1096 21.83 -32.12 26.23
CA ASP A 1096 20.55 -32.40 25.58
C ASP A 1096 20.61 -33.70 24.75
N GLN A 1097 19.50 -34.44 24.70
CA GLN A 1097 19.37 -35.71 23.97
C GLN A 1097 18.19 -35.62 23.01
N GLU A 1098 18.42 -34.90 21.92
CA GLU A 1098 17.39 -34.54 20.96
C GLU A 1098 17.25 -35.58 19.84
N ASN A 1099 16.00 -35.97 19.55
CA ASN A 1099 15.61 -36.75 18.36
C ASN A 1099 16.38 -38.08 18.21
N ARG A 1100 16.41 -38.87 19.29
CA ARG A 1100 17.15 -40.13 19.37
C ARG A 1100 16.20 -41.33 19.39
N LEU A 1101 16.60 -42.41 18.74
CA LEU A 1101 16.09 -43.75 19.06
C LEU A 1101 16.89 -44.30 20.22
N VAL A 1102 16.28 -44.32 21.40
CA VAL A 1102 16.89 -44.91 22.60
C VAL A 1102 16.68 -46.41 22.55
N ARG A 1103 17.74 -47.19 22.80
CA ARG A 1103 17.71 -48.65 22.87
C ARG A 1103 18.37 -49.11 24.16
N LEU A 1104 17.63 -49.84 24.99
CA LEU A 1104 18.06 -50.28 26.31
C LEU A 1104 17.85 -51.78 26.42
N SER A 1105 18.78 -52.47 27.09
CA SER A 1105 18.64 -53.88 27.44
C SER A 1105 18.55 -54.03 28.94
N CYS A 1106 17.63 -54.86 29.40
CA CYS A 1106 17.35 -55.09 30.81
C CYS A 1106 17.42 -56.58 31.09
N PRO A 1107 18.39 -57.05 31.90
CA PRO A 1107 18.39 -58.42 32.39
C PRO A 1107 17.08 -58.71 33.14
N VAL A 1108 16.55 -59.91 32.97
CA VAL A 1108 15.34 -60.37 33.66
C VAL A 1108 15.73 -61.06 34.97
N PRO A 1109 15.27 -60.56 36.14
CA PRO A 1109 15.52 -61.22 37.42
C PRO A 1109 14.93 -62.63 37.48
N ALA A 1110 15.58 -63.51 38.24
CA ALA A 1110 15.10 -64.87 38.43
C ALA A 1110 13.71 -64.87 39.07
N GLY A 1111 12.74 -65.54 38.42
CA GLY A 1111 11.36 -65.67 38.91
C GLY A 1111 10.41 -64.55 38.50
N ALA A 1112 10.85 -63.55 37.74
CA ALA A 1112 9.97 -62.51 37.19
C ALA A 1112 9.07 -63.07 36.07
N ALA A 1113 7.75 -62.84 36.17
CA ALA A 1113 6.77 -63.29 35.18
C ALA A 1113 6.13 -62.13 34.41
N SER A 1114 6.26 -60.90 34.90
CA SER A 1114 5.80 -59.70 34.22
C SER A 1114 6.73 -58.50 34.47
N ALA A 1115 6.72 -57.57 33.51
CA ALA A 1115 7.48 -56.34 33.57
C ALA A 1115 6.62 -55.15 33.10
N ARG A 1116 6.92 -53.95 33.60
CA ARG A 1116 6.37 -52.70 33.07
C ARG A 1116 7.42 -51.61 32.98
N VAL A 1117 7.30 -50.75 31.98
CA VAL A 1117 8.22 -49.64 31.70
C VAL A 1117 7.74 -48.36 32.40
N LEU A 1118 8.67 -47.59 32.95
CA LEU A 1118 8.45 -46.35 33.66
C LEU A 1118 9.31 -45.22 33.06
N PHE A 1119 8.69 -44.08 32.77
CA PHE A 1119 9.34 -42.85 32.33
C PHE A 1119 9.05 -41.75 33.35
N ARG A 1120 10.06 -41.21 34.02
CA ARG A 1120 9.87 -40.18 35.06
C ARG A 1120 10.69 -38.93 34.74
N LEU A 1121 10.05 -37.77 34.79
CA LEU A 1121 10.72 -36.47 34.83
C LEU A 1121 10.51 -35.90 36.22
N PHE A 1122 11.58 -35.54 36.93
CA PHE A 1122 11.53 -35.12 38.32
C PHE A 1122 12.60 -34.09 38.67
N ASN A 1123 12.47 -33.49 39.85
CA ASN A 1123 13.38 -32.47 40.36
C ASN A 1123 13.51 -31.24 39.43
N ALA A 1124 12.48 -30.94 38.63
CA ALA A 1124 12.51 -29.85 37.67
C ALA A 1124 11.82 -28.58 38.20
N GLY A 1125 12.43 -27.41 37.94
CA GLY A 1125 11.83 -26.09 38.17
C GLY A 1125 11.17 -25.57 36.89
N ASN A 1126 11.36 -24.28 36.60
CA ASN A 1126 11.06 -23.71 35.28
C ASN A 1126 12.23 -24.02 34.32
N ASN A 1127 12.15 -25.10 33.55
CA ASN A 1127 13.30 -25.61 32.78
C ASN A 1127 12.94 -25.86 31.31
N TRP A 1128 13.03 -27.09 30.82
CA TRP A 1128 12.63 -27.46 29.45
C TRP A 1128 11.66 -28.65 29.56
N TYR A 1129 11.91 -29.73 28.81
CA TYR A 1129 10.93 -30.79 28.65
C TYR A 1129 11.55 -32.14 28.30
N TRP A 1130 10.71 -33.17 28.37
CA TRP A 1130 10.95 -34.48 27.77
C TRP A 1130 9.74 -34.93 26.95
N ALA A 1131 9.97 -35.26 25.69
CA ALA A 1131 8.98 -35.90 24.83
C ALA A 1131 9.44 -37.29 24.38
N ILE A 1132 8.50 -38.23 24.29
CA ILE A 1132 8.72 -39.60 23.80
C ILE A 1132 7.62 -40.06 22.85
N ASP A 1133 7.96 -41.04 22.00
CA ASP A 1133 7.06 -41.66 21.02
C ASP A 1133 7.51 -43.09 20.66
N ASN A 1134 6.65 -43.89 20.01
CA ASN A 1134 6.93 -45.21 19.43
C ASN A 1134 7.60 -46.22 20.39
N VAL A 1135 7.02 -46.38 21.59
CA VAL A 1135 7.56 -47.25 22.66
C VAL A 1135 7.32 -48.72 22.33
N ARG A 1136 8.39 -49.53 22.36
CA ARG A 1136 8.38 -50.95 22.02
C ARG A 1136 9.21 -51.77 23.00
N LEU A 1137 8.63 -52.84 23.54
CA LEU A 1137 9.30 -53.80 24.42
C LEU A 1137 9.20 -55.20 23.83
N GLY A 1138 10.33 -55.90 23.70
CA GLY A 1138 10.35 -57.26 23.16
C GLY A 1138 11.43 -58.15 23.77
N THR A 1139 11.41 -59.43 23.42
CA THR A 1139 12.43 -60.43 23.79
C THR A 1139 13.63 -60.46 22.84
N ALA A 1140 13.63 -59.59 21.82
CA ALA A 1140 14.72 -59.43 20.87
C ALA A 1140 15.00 -57.93 20.63
N PRO A 1141 16.24 -57.55 20.27
CA PRO A 1141 16.58 -56.16 19.99
C PRO A 1141 15.67 -55.53 18.92
N VAL A 1142 15.11 -54.35 19.22
CA VAL A 1142 14.27 -53.62 18.28
C VAL A 1142 15.12 -53.05 17.15
N THR A 1143 14.87 -53.53 15.93
CA THR A 1143 15.51 -53.02 14.71
C THR A 1143 14.51 -52.12 13.97
N ASP A 1144 14.86 -50.85 13.82
CA ASP A 1144 14.24 -49.96 12.82
C ASP A 1144 15.16 -50.09 11.62
N ARG A 1145 14.65 -50.51 10.45
CA ARG A 1145 15.42 -50.34 9.21
C ARG A 1145 15.41 -48.88 8.79
#